data_AF-A0A5J4UJW9-F1
#
_entry.id   AF-A0A5J4UJW9-F1
#
_cell.length_a   1.000
_cell.length_b   1.000
_cell.length_c   1.000
_cell.angle_alpha   90.00
_cell.angle_beta   90.00
_cell.angle_gamma   90.00
#
_symmetry.space_group_name_H-M   'P 1'
#
loop_
_entity.id
_entity.type
_entity.pdbx_description
1 polymer ?
#
loop_
_entity_poly.entity_id
_entity_poly.type
_entity_poly.pdbx_seq_one_letter_code
_entity_poly.pdbx_strand_id
1 'polypeptide(L)'
;MADRLQLDYNKMLEEAEQHRNNDSQEEFKLFLINRLTNQIKEIYDDYEYYTSKELTPRISEKLIQLYDFKKFNDEITPLDDDDEQEKPVITRKITGKAINIADCPYFAIVDIDIDKKLSEEDRNLIRNELQEKIYQSELNVALVKTGHGGLHIYCNMDPLILFAGNSMVKKITTEKYDVDIFACVDYNESKRCIVLPDSRIKDFEYDTVNKRQQPKQPNQIYKYEKLGKANIKFDKKKDLDVISQVFEVLGFDIELIKYHEQPEQDDKASQDVNMTKQQAEILINGLNKLIIHNYAAKSEKETTLFKLFSSVNGMKAIADVDQQWINEVYNKISQIQGLTIKARSNFDRTRIKLAERSCTPHYIEKLVRLTNEEYYNSEYLPTKVKSEDTKSQSSSKSNNDDDVIDLAKITVNNIDLTDQFELADIQAKISKDEYECVEDIISDMTKILRYIHSDTVTFLFKQYDNLEKKYIFVWKSKSCVQDILNMIPAHFNRKKSKTLWQLVLACNQIFLIKKVEFKSDDSGKVLSQTDVFSMFQGWKYHQLEQINMELIQPYLDHIKQVISSNDTTVYEYILKWFAMIIQHPEQQTRVSMILRGGQGCGKNTFTDVLSELVSGYSLRNITSLTSVTGQFNSILSNR
;
A
#
# COMPACT_ATOMS: atom_id res chain seq x y z
N MET A 1 10.62 12.25 -13.12
CA MET A 1 9.62 11.27 -13.59
C MET A 1 8.29 11.67 -13.00
N ALA A 2 7.35 12.12 -13.83
CA ALA A 2 6.00 12.43 -13.38
C ALA A 2 5.38 11.15 -12.80
N ASP A 3 4.79 11.24 -11.61
CA ASP A 3 4.11 10.12 -10.96
C ASP A 3 2.88 9.75 -11.81
N ARG A 4 3.02 8.74 -12.67
CA ARG A 4 1.97 8.32 -13.63
C ARG A 4 0.70 7.83 -12.93
N LEU A 5 0.79 7.44 -11.65
CA LEU A 5 -0.34 7.04 -10.82
C LEU A 5 -1.12 8.23 -10.25
N GLN A 6 -0.53 9.43 -10.24
CA GLN A 6 -1.20 10.68 -9.90
C GLN A 6 -1.53 11.50 -11.15
N LEU A 7 -2.11 10.84 -12.15
CA LEU A 7 -3.04 11.53 -13.03
C LEU A 7 -4.28 11.85 -12.18
N ASP A 8 -4.16 12.86 -11.33
CA ASP A 8 -5.15 13.25 -10.34
C ASP A 8 -6.33 13.91 -11.06
N TYR A 9 -7.05 13.07 -11.82
CA TYR A 9 -8.25 13.42 -12.57
C TYR A 9 -9.28 14.06 -11.65
N ASN A 10 -9.31 13.64 -10.39
CA ASN A 10 -10.18 14.19 -9.35
C ASN A 10 -9.76 15.61 -8.96
N LYS A 11 -8.47 15.88 -8.71
CA LYS A 11 -7.98 17.25 -8.50
C LYS A 11 -8.13 18.14 -9.73
N MET A 12 -8.00 17.58 -10.94
CA MET A 12 -8.30 18.31 -12.18
C MET A 12 -9.79 18.63 -12.31
N LEU A 13 -10.67 17.72 -11.91
CA LEU A 13 -12.11 17.97 -11.84
C LEU A 13 -12.43 19.02 -10.77
N GLU A 14 -11.82 18.95 -9.58
CA GLU A 14 -11.99 19.92 -8.50
C GLU A 14 -11.51 21.32 -8.88
N GLU A 15 -10.32 21.46 -9.48
CA GLU A 15 -9.79 22.74 -9.96
C GLU A 15 -10.62 23.29 -11.14
N ALA A 16 -11.14 22.42 -12.01
CA ALA A 16 -12.04 22.82 -13.09
C ALA A 16 -13.43 23.24 -12.54
N GLU A 17 -13.92 22.57 -11.50
CA GLU A 17 -15.16 22.93 -10.79
C GLU A 17 -15.03 24.28 -10.07
N GLN A 18 -13.84 24.61 -9.54
CA GLN A 18 -13.56 25.94 -8.98
C GLN A 18 -13.55 27.04 -10.05
N HIS A 19 -13.18 26.72 -11.29
CA HIS A 19 -13.25 27.62 -12.46
C HIS A 19 -14.68 27.80 -13.03
N ARG A 20 -15.63 26.96 -12.62
CA ARG A 20 -17.01 26.92 -13.15
C ARG A 20 -17.86 28.15 -12.79
N ASN A 21 -17.32 29.05 -11.96
CA ASN A 21 -18.05 30.20 -11.45
C ASN A 21 -18.15 31.39 -12.43
N ASN A 22 -17.49 31.38 -13.60
CA ASN A 22 -17.59 32.49 -14.58
C ASN A 22 -17.55 32.11 -16.08
N ASP A 23 -17.26 30.87 -16.46
CA ASP A 23 -16.99 30.51 -17.87
C ASP A 23 -18.13 29.68 -18.51
N SER A 24 -18.31 29.83 -19.82
CA SER A 24 -19.26 29.04 -20.62
C SER A 24 -18.88 27.55 -20.69
N GLN A 25 -19.83 26.66 -21.01
CA GLN A 25 -19.55 25.23 -21.19
C GLN A 25 -18.48 24.94 -22.25
N GLU A 26 -18.29 25.83 -23.22
CA GLU A 26 -17.28 25.70 -24.28
C GLU A 26 -15.88 26.04 -23.75
N GLU A 27 -15.73 27.10 -22.96
CA GLU A 27 -14.47 27.49 -22.32
C GLU A 27 -13.99 26.43 -21.32
N PHE A 28 -14.90 25.84 -20.55
CA PHE A 28 -14.59 24.73 -19.64
C PHE A 28 -14.06 23.49 -20.37
N LYS A 29 -14.68 23.12 -21.51
CA LYS A 29 -14.19 22.01 -22.35
C LYS A 29 -12.82 22.33 -22.94
N LEU A 30 -12.61 23.57 -23.40
CA LEU A 30 -11.33 24.01 -23.95
C LEU A 30 -10.22 23.98 -22.90
N PHE A 31 -10.52 24.39 -21.66
CA PHE A 31 -9.62 24.31 -20.53
C PHE A 31 -9.19 22.87 -20.20
N LEU A 32 -10.16 21.95 -20.10
CA LEU A 32 -9.89 20.52 -19.88
C LEU A 32 -9.00 19.92 -20.99
N ILE A 33 -9.32 20.21 -22.26
CA ILE A 33 -8.55 19.72 -23.42
C ILE A 33 -7.13 20.27 -23.40
N ASN A 34 -6.95 21.59 -23.19
CA ASN A 34 -5.63 22.22 -23.15
C ASN A 34 -4.78 21.67 -22.01
N ARG A 35 -5.38 21.46 -20.83
CA ARG A 35 -4.66 20.92 -19.67
C ARG A 35 -4.25 19.46 -19.88
N LEU A 36 -5.15 18.63 -20.41
CA LEU A 36 -4.83 17.24 -20.77
C LEU A 36 -3.72 17.19 -21.84
N THR A 37 -3.77 18.09 -22.82
CA THR A 37 -2.76 18.18 -23.88
C THR A 37 -1.38 18.58 -23.32
N ASN A 38 -1.34 19.54 -22.40
CA ASN A 38 -0.09 19.93 -21.73
C ASN A 38 0.51 18.79 -20.91
N GLN A 39 -0.30 18.05 -20.15
CA GLN A 39 0.18 16.90 -19.37
C GLN A 39 0.66 15.75 -20.27
N ILE A 40 -0.07 15.44 -21.34
CA ILE A 40 0.37 14.44 -22.33
C ILE A 40 1.72 14.88 -22.92
N LYS A 41 1.86 16.16 -23.27
CA LYS A 41 3.11 16.71 -23.79
C LYS A 41 4.26 16.53 -22.79
N GLU A 42 4.06 16.85 -21.51
CA GLU A 42 5.09 16.64 -20.48
C GLU A 42 5.49 15.16 -20.33
N ILE A 43 4.53 14.23 -20.41
CA ILE A 43 4.81 12.78 -20.39
C ILE A 43 5.65 12.37 -21.61
N TYR A 44 5.33 12.89 -22.79
CA TYR A 44 6.09 12.61 -24.01
C TYR A 44 7.48 13.24 -23.99
N ASP A 45 7.62 14.46 -23.50
CA ASP A 45 8.91 15.14 -23.36
C ASP A 45 9.82 14.37 -22.37
N ASP A 46 9.29 13.90 -21.24
CA ASP A 46 10.02 13.06 -20.28
C ASP A 46 10.35 11.68 -20.88
N TYR A 47 9.41 11.07 -21.61
CA TYR A 47 9.62 9.81 -22.31
C TYR A 47 10.77 9.91 -23.33
N GLU A 48 10.72 10.89 -24.24
CA GLU A 48 11.75 11.11 -25.26
C GLU A 48 13.12 11.38 -24.65
N TYR A 49 13.18 12.15 -23.56
CA TYR A 49 14.43 12.44 -22.85
C TYR A 49 15.15 11.17 -22.39
N TYR A 50 14.42 10.16 -21.89
CA TYR A 50 15.04 8.91 -21.44
C TYR A 50 15.25 7.90 -22.58
N THR A 51 14.31 7.76 -23.52
CA THR A 51 14.38 6.73 -24.57
C THR A 51 15.38 7.03 -25.67
N SER A 52 15.69 8.32 -25.91
CA SER A 52 16.70 8.78 -26.87
C SER A 52 18.14 8.47 -26.46
N LYS A 53 18.37 8.14 -25.18
CA LYS A 53 19.69 7.78 -24.64
C LYS A 53 20.06 6.36 -25.02
N GLU A 54 21.36 6.13 -25.24
CA GLU A 54 21.89 4.77 -25.40
C GLU A 54 21.58 3.91 -24.18
N LEU A 55 21.44 2.60 -24.41
CA LEU A 55 21.04 1.63 -23.39
C LEU A 55 22.01 1.61 -22.21
N THR A 56 23.32 1.71 -22.47
CA THR A 56 24.34 1.67 -21.40
C THR A 56 24.15 2.79 -20.37
N PRO A 57 24.13 4.09 -20.73
CA PRO A 57 23.82 5.18 -19.81
C PRO A 57 22.55 4.95 -18.97
N ARG A 58 21.50 4.37 -19.58
CA ARG A 58 20.21 4.11 -18.90
C ARG A 58 20.32 3.05 -17.80
N ILE A 59 21.29 2.13 -17.91
CA ILE A 59 21.50 1.01 -16.97
C ILE A 59 22.79 1.14 -16.14
N SER A 60 23.75 2.01 -16.51
CA SER A 60 25.10 2.06 -15.94
C SER A 60 25.24 2.90 -14.67
N GLU A 61 24.40 3.91 -14.48
CA GLU A 61 24.44 4.75 -13.26
C GLU A 61 23.92 4.00 -12.01
N LYS A 62 23.30 2.83 -12.20
CA LYS A 62 22.47 2.14 -11.20
C LYS A 62 22.88 0.67 -11.01
N LEU A 63 24.18 0.40 -11.20
CA LEU A 63 24.74 -0.94 -11.21
C LEU A 63 24.99 -1.48 -9.80
N ILE A 64 24.46 -2.66 -9.55
CA ILE A 64 24.81 -3.51 -8.41
C ILE A 64 25.91 -4.46 -8.88
N GLN A 65 27.10 -4.38 -8.28
CA GLN A 65 28.20 -5.28 -8.60
C GLN A 65 27.95 -6.66 -7.97
N LEU A 66 28.11 -7.72 -8.78
CA LEU A 66 28.06 -9.10 -8.30
C LEU A 66 29.49 -9.56 -8.01
N TYR A 67 29.74 -10.00 -6.79
CA TYR A 67 31.02 -10.55 -6.35
C TYR A 67 30.93 -12.06 -6.24
N ASP A 68 32.07 -12.75 -6.18
CA ASP A 68 32.21 -14.21 -6.00
C ASP A 68 31.19 -14.78 -5.00
N PHE A 69 30.04 -15.16 -5.58
CA PHE A 69 29.08 -16.15 -5.17
C PHE A 69 28.43 -16.06 -3.78
N LYS A 70 28.12 -14.86 -3.29
CA LYS A 70 27.06 -14.64 -2.28
C LYS A 70 26.20 -13.42 -2.64
N LYS A 71 24.88 -13.63 -2.75
CA LYS A 71 23.91 -12.62 -2.31
C LYS A 71 24.29 -12.29 -0.86
N PHE A 72 24.53 -11.01 -0.58
CA PHE A 72 24.81 -10.49 0.75
C PHE A 72 23.78 -10.99 1.77
N ASN A 73 24.25 -11.76 2.75
CA ASN A 73 23.71 -11.88 4.10
C ASN A 73 24.87 -12.40 4.96
N ASP A 74 25.72 -11.47 5.42
CA ASP A 74 26.72 -11.71 6.46
C ASP A 74 26.66 -10.49 7.41
N GLU A 75 25.54 -10.33 8.12
CA GLU A 75 25.57 -9.80 9.49
C GLU A 75 25.41 -11.03 10.40
N ILE A 76 26.54 -11.58 10.83
CA ILE A 76 26.60 -12.48 11.99
C ILE A 76 27.17 -11.62 13.10
N THR A 77 26.36 -11.36 14.11
CA THR A 77 26.78 -10.86 15.42
C THR A 77 27.89 -11.76 15.96
N PRO A 78 28.96 -11.22 16.56
CA PRO A 78 30.03 -12.04 17.12
C PRO A 78 29.44 -12.96 18.20
N LEU A 79 29.83 -14.24 18.17
CA LEU A 79 29.89 -15.01 19.40
C LEU A 79 31.07 -14.44 20.18
N ASP A 80 30.80 -13.94 21.38
CA ASP A 80 31.81 -13.76 22.40
C ASP A 80 32.52 -15.11 22.59
N ASP A 81 33.81 -15.13 22.29
CA ASP A 81 34.86 -15.63 23.18
C ASP A 81 36.22 -15.46 22.48
N ASP A 82 37.07 -14.70 23.16
CA ASP A 82 38.52 -14.51 23.07
C ASP A 82 39.29 -15.26 21.96
N ASP A 83 39.89 -14.49 21.05
CA ASP A 83 41.35 -14.53 20.78
C ASP A 83 41.72 -13.57 19.64
N GLU A 84 42.67 -12.67 19.94
CA GLU A 84 43.29 -11.74 18.99
C GLU A 84 44.06 -12.51 17.88
N GLN A 85 43.51 -12.55 16.67
CA GLN A 85 44.30 -12.73 15.44
C GLN A 85 43.76 -11.84 14.31
N GLU A 86 44.63 -10.96 13.80
CA GLU A 86 44.38 -10.13 12.61
C GLU A 86 43.96 -11.02 11.41
N LYS A 87 42.73 -10.84 10.94
CA LYS A 87 42.21 -11.58 9.77
C LYS A 87 42.69 -10.95 8.45
N PRO A 88 43.10 -11.75 7.45
CA PRO A 88 43.55 -11.26 6.15
C PRO A 88 42.39 -10.69 5.34
N VAL A 89 42.63 -9.56 4.66
CA VAL A 89 41.67 -8.92 3.75
C VAL A 89 41.51 -9.78 2.49
N ILE A 90 40.39 -10.51 2.38
CA ILE A 90 40.04 -11.28 1.19
C ILE A 90 39.41 -10.35 0.14
N THR A 91 40.16 -9.96 -0.88
CA THR A 91 39.63 -9.24 -2.06
C THR A 91 38.77 -10.19 -2.91
N ARG A 92 37.45 -9.96 -2.98
CA ARG A 92 36.50 -10.73 -3.79
C ARG A 92 36.60 -10.35 -5.29
N LYS A 93 36.57 -11.31 -6.23
CA LYS A 93 36.53 -11.00 -7.68
C LYS A 93 35.10 -10.68 -8.13
N ILE A 94 34.97 -9.73 -9.07
CA ILE A 94 33.68 -9.35 -9.67
C ILE A 94 33.28 -10.42 -10.70
N THR A 95 32.07 -10.97 -10.55
CA THR A 95 31.52 -12.05 -11.40
C THR A 95 30.46 -11.56 -12.39
N GLY A 96 29.90 -10.37 -12.18
CA GLY A 96 28.88 -9.80 -13.05
C GLY A 96 28.30 -8.48 -12.53
N LYS A 97 27.21 -8.04 -13.17
CA LYS A 97 26.47 -6.82 -12.81
C LYS A 97 24.98 -7.11 -12.81
N ALA A 98 24.23 -6.39 -11.98
CA ALA A 98 22.79 -6.37 -11.98
C ALA A 98 22.26 -4.93 -11.91
N ILE A 99 21.00 -4.73 -12.30
CA ILE A 99 20.28 -3.47 -12.13
C ILE A 99 19.00 -3.70 -11.36
N ASN A 100 18.55 -2.70 -10.62
CA ASN A 100 17.18 -2.69 -10.12
C ASN A 100 16.28 -2.02 -11.16
N ILE A 101 15.31 -2.74 -11.72
CA ILE A 101 14.48 -2.22 -12.82
C ILE A 101 13.63 -1.00 -12.42
N ALA A 102 13.30 -0.87 -11.14
CA ALA A 102 12.59 0.28 -10.59
C ALA A 102 13.41 1.58 -10.71
N ASP A 103 14.73 1.46 -10.87
CA ASP A 103 15.60 2.60 -11.10
C ASP A 103 15.76 2.91 -12.60
N CYS A 104 15.11 2.19 -13.52
CA CYS A 104 15.28 2.40 -14.97
C CYS A 104 14.02 3.01 -15.63
N PRO A 105 13.93 4.35 -15.75
CA PRO A 105 12.81 5.04 -16.40
C PRO A 105 12.42 4.52 -17.77
N TYR A 106 11.10 4.33 -17.94
CA TYR A 106 10.46 3.94 -19.20
C TYR A 106 11.08 2.70 -19.85
N PHE A 107 11.55 1.78 -18.99
CA PHE A 107 12.27 0.60 -19.39
C PHE A 107 11.55 -0.67 -18.94
N ALA A 108 11.48 -1.64 -19.84
CA ALA A 108 10.85 -2.93 -19.60
C ALA A 108 11.72 -4.08 -20.10
N ILE A 109 11.62 -5.21 -19.42
CA ILE A 109 12.27 -6.47 -19.76
C ILE A 109 11.20 -7.55 -19.79
N VAL A 110 11.00 -8.17 -20.95
CA VAL A 110 10.19 -9.38 -21.09
C VAL A 110 11.11 -10.57 -20.84
N ASP A 111 10.88 -11.31 -19.77
CA ASP A 111 11.64 -12.50 -19.40
C ASP A 111 10.83 -13.76 -19.74
N ILE A 112 11.36 -14.54 -20.67
CA ILE A 112 10.76 -15.78 -21.15
C ILE A 112 11.52 -16.95 -20.55
N ASP A 113 10.93 -17.55 -19.53
CA ASP A 113 11.43 -18.70 -18.80
C ASP A 113 11.00 -19.99 -19.47
N ILE A 114 11.89 -20.55 -20.30
CA ILE A 114 11.64 -21.81 -21.02
C ILE A 114 11.76 -22.99 -20.05
N ASP A 115 10.75 -23.88 -20.05
CA ASP A 115 10.64 -25.01 -19.12
C ASP A 115 11.95 -25.83 -19.10
N LYS A 116 12.46 -26.04 -17.89
CA LYS A 116 13.70 -26.76 -17.61
C LYS A 116 13.54 -28.28 -17.76
N LYS A 117 12.31 -28.78 -17.85
CA LYS A 117 12.01 -30.20 -18.13
C LYS A 117 12.25 -30.59 -19.58
N LEU A 118 12.30 -29.62 -20.49
CA LEU A 118 12.55 -29.84 -21.91
C LEU A 118 14.04 -30.12 -22.17
N SER A 119 14.34 -30.85 -23.26
CA SER A 119 15.71 -31.11 -23.68
C SER A 119 16.42 -29.82 -24.10
N GLU A 120 17.76 -29.77 -24.06
CA GLU A 120 18.50 -28.58 -24.50
C GLU A 120 18.22 -28.23 -25.97
N GLU A 121 18.01 -29.23 -26.81
CA GLU A 121 17.62 -29.08 -28.23
C GLU A 121 16.26 -28.39 -28.37
N ASP A 122 15.24 -28.86 -27.63
CA ASP A 122 13.89 -28.27 -27.65
C ASP A 122 13.90 -26.83 -27.12
N ARG A 123 14.65 -26.57 -26.05
CA ARG A 123 14.81 -25.23 -25.47
C ARG A 123 15.49 -24.29 -26.46
N ASN A 124 16.45 -24.78 -27.23
CA ASN A 124 17.09 -24.03 -28.30
C ASN A 124 16.13 -23.77 -29.45
N LEU A 125 15.31 -24.75 -29.85
CA LEU A 125 14.31 -24.59 -30.90
C LEU A 125 13.29 -23.49 -30.54
N ILE A 126 12.72 -23.53 -29.33
CA ILE A 126 11.77 -22.52 -28.84
C ILE A 126 12.41 -21.12 -28.86
N ARG A 127 13.64 -21.00 -28.35
CA ARG A 127 14.34 -19.71 -28.32
C ARG A 127 14.65 -19.18 -29.72
N ASN A 128 14.97 -20.07 -30.67
CA ASN A 128 15.23 -19.70 -32.05
C ASN A 128 13.94 -19.24 -32.74
N GLU A 129 12.82 -19.93 -32.53
CA GLU A 129 11.51 -19.52 -33.07
C GLU A 129 11.12 -18.11 -32.59
N LEU A 130 11.27 -17.84 -31.28
CA LEU A 130 10.98 -16.51 -30.71
C LEU A 130 11.91 -15.43 -31.28
N GLN A 131 13.21 -15.74 -31.40
CA GLN A 131 14.17 -14.82 -32.01
C GLN A 131 13.88 -14.56 -33.49
N GLU A 132 13.48 -15.58 -34.25
CA GLU A 132 13.14 -15.42 -35.67
C GLU A 132 11.94 -14.50 -35.85
N LYS A 133 10.89 -14.61 -35.02
CA LYS A 133 9.75 -13.67 -35.03
C LYS A 133 10.20 -12.23 -34.79
N ILE A 134 11.09 -12.01 -33.83
CA ILE A 134 11.65 -10.68 -33.52
C ILE A 134 12.52 -10.16 -34.67
N TYR A 135 13.35 -11.01 -35.29
CA TYR A 135 14.20 -10.58 -36.40
C TYR A 135 13.42 -10.32 -37.69
N GLN A 136 12.36 -11.09 -37.96
CA GLN A 136 11.50 -10.89 -39.15
C GLN A 136 10.63 -9.64 -39.06
N SER A 137 10.27 -9.23 -37.84
CA SER A 137 9.51 -8.00 -37.59
C SER A 137 10.37 -6.73 -37.55
N GLU A 138 11.69 -6.87 -37.69
CA GLU A 138 12.66 -5.77 -37.63
C GLU A 138 12.63 -4.96 -36.32
N LEU A 139 12.12 -5.56 -35.22
CA LEU A 139 12.06 -4.90 -33.92
C LEU A 139 13.45 -4.47 -33.42
N ASN A 140 13.60 -3.19 -33.12
CA ASN A 140 14.72 -2.61 -32.41
C ASN A 140 14.63 -2.90 -30.91
N VAL A 141 14.91 -4.14 -30.52
CA VAL A 141 15.04 -4.57 -29.12
C VAL A 141 16.46 -5.04 -28.82
N ALA A 142 16.80 -5.19 -27.53
CA ALA A 142 18.05 -5.82 -27.10
C ALA A 142 17.76 -7.20 -26.50
N LEU A 143 18.50 -8.22 -26.94
CA LEU A 143 18.23 -9.62 -26.58
C LEU A 143 19.35 -10.20 -25.73
N VAL A 144 19.01 -10.96 -24.70
CA VAL A 144 19.98 -11.65 -23.82
C VAL A 144 19.48 -13.06 -23.53
N LYS A 145 20.34 -14.06 -23.73
CA LYS A 145 20.12 -15.42 -23.25
C LYS A 145 20.38 -15.44 -21.74
N THR A 146 19.42 -15.90 -20.96
CA THR A 146 19.55 -15.94 -19.50
C THR A 146 20.44 -17.09 -19.05
N GLY A 147 20.93 -17.03 -17.81
CA GLY A 147 21.78 -18.07 -17.23
C GLY A 147 21.22 -19.48 -17.37
N HIS A 148 19.91 -19.64 -17.18
CA HIS A 148 19.26 -20.95 -17.31
C HIS A 148 18.82 -21.29 -18.73
N GLY A 149 19.04 -20.44 -19.73
CA GLY A 149 18.62 -20.67 -21.11
C GLY A 149 17.24 -20.11 -21.46
N GLY A 150 16.68 -19.20 -20.67
CA GLY A 150 15.55 -18.37 -21.07
C GLY A 150 15.96 -17.26 -22.05
N LEU A 151 15.07 -16.29 -22.26
CA LEU A 151 15.29 -15.14 -23.13
C LEU A 151 14.79 -13.84 -22.46
N HIS A 152 15.68 -12.89 -22.24
CA HIS A 152 15.31 -11.52 -21.91
C HIS A 152 15.21 -10.66 -23.19
N ILE A 153 14.13 -9.90 -23.29
CA ILE A 153 13.91 -8.90 -24.34
C ILE A 153 13.80 -7.53 -23.67
N TYR A 154 14.80 -6.68 -23.90
CA TYR A 154 14.87 -5.33 -23.37
C TYR A 154 14.20 -4.38 -24.37
N CYS A 155 13.20 -3.63 -23.90
CA CYS A 155 12.33 -2.77 -24.69
C CYS A 155 11.93 -1.52 -23.89
N ASN A 156 11.29 -0.55 -24.56
CA ASN A 156 10.73 0.61 -23.89
C ASN A 156 9.32 0.31 -23.36
N MET A 157 8.92 1.00 -22.30
CA MET A 157 7.52 0.99 -21.86
C MET A 157 6.68 1.87 -22.78
N ASP A 158 5.44 1.48 -23.04
CA ASP A 158 4.50 2.38 -23.69
C ASP A 158 4.27 3.66 -22.85
N PRO A 159 4.32 4.86 -23.45
CA PRO A 159 4.25 6.11 -22.69
C PRO A 159 2.88 6.36 -22.03
N LEU A 160 1.80 5.82 -22.62
CA LEU A 160 0.43 6.07 -22.19
C LEU A 160 -0.26 4.84 -21.57
N ILE A 161 0.42 3.69 -21.50
CA ILE A 161 -0.13 2.52 -20.83
C ILE A 161 0.24 2.58 -19.34
N LEU A 162 -0.78 2.61 -18.48
CA LEU A 162 -0.64 2.33 -17.07
C LEU A 162 -0.49 0.82 -16.90
N PHE A 163 0.51 0.36 -16.16
CA PHE A 163 0.75 -1.06 -15.90
C PHE A 163 0.10 -1.44 -14.56
N ALA A 164 -0.51 -2.63 -14.48
CA ALA A 164 -1.12 -3.10 -13.23
C ALA A 164 -0.06 -3.27 -12.13
N GLY A 165 -0.29 -2.68 -10.95
CA GLY A 165 0.65 -2.68 -9.82
C GLY A 165 1.08 -4.07 -9.31
N ASN A 166 2.30 -4.10 -8.78
CA ASN A 166 3.04 -5.14 -8.05
C ASN A 166 3.24 -6.53 -8.70
N SER A 167 4.51 -6.88 -8.93
CA SER A 167 5.07 -8.15 -9.41
C SER A 167 4.53 -8.64 -10.77
N MET A 168 5.21 -8.25 -11.85
CA MET A 168 4.99 -8.87 -13.16
C MET A 168 5.70 -10.24 -13.23
N VAL A 169 5.27 -11.16 -12.36
CA VAL A 169 5.69 -12.56 -12.31
C VAL A 169 4.54 -13.41 -12.86
N LYS A 170 4.86 -14.26 -13.84
CA LYS A 170 4.03 -15.19 -14.63
C LYS A 170 2.72 -14.61 -15.15
N LYS A 171 2.82 -13.66 -16.08
CA LYS A 171 1.63 -13.10 -16.76
C LYS A 171 1.05 -14.07 -17.79
N ILE A 172 1.92 -14.83 -18.45
CA ILE A 172 1.53 -15.81 -19.46
C ILE A 172 2.25 -17.10 -19.12
N THR A 173 1.49 -18.16 -18.86
CA THR A 173 2.01 -19.51 -18.73
C THR A 173 1.52 -20.31 -19.92
N THR A 174 2.48 -20.87 -20.67
CA THR A 174 2.22 -21.84 -21.74
C THR A 174 2.75 -23.21 -21.31
N GLU A 175 2.47 -24.26 -22.09
CA GLU A 175 3.06 -25.57 -21.87
C GLU A 175 4.60 -25.58 -22.03
N LYS A 176 5.15 -24.60 -22.75
CA LYS A 176 6.57 -24.58 -23.17
C LYS A 176 7.43 -23.59 -22.39
N TYR A 177 6.84 -22.48 -21.95
CA TYR A 177 7.53 -21.38 -21.27
C TYR A 177 6.57 -20.49 -20.49
N ASP A 178 7.12 -19.82 -19.49
CA ASP A 178 6.49 -18.75 -18.74
C ASP A 178 6.99 -17.39 -19.22
N VAL A 179 6.14 -16.36 -19.17
CA VAL A 179 6.49 -14.98 -19.50
C VAL A 179 6.27 -14.07 -18.29
N ASP A 180 7.38 -13.55 -17.79
CA ASP A 180 7.49 -12.56 -16.74
C ASP A 180 7.83 -11.21 -17.37
N ILE A 181 7.39 -10.12 -16.76
CA ILE A 181 7.70 -8.78 -17.24
C ILE A 181 8.35 -8.02 -16.09
N PHE A 182 9.34 -7.21 -16.36
CA PHE A 182 9.97 -6.36 -15.36
C PHE A 182 9.97 -4.95 -15.90
N ALA A 183 9.19 -4.06 -15.30
CA ALA A 183 9.14 -2.66 -15.73
C ALA A 183 9.14 -1.71 -14.52
N CYS A 184 9.50 -0.46 -14.80
CA CYS A 184 9.49 0.64 -13.85
C CYS A 184 8.05 1.18 -13.66
N VAL A 185 7.29 0.54 -12.76
CA VAL A 185 5.89 0.89 -12.44
C VAL A 185 5.83 1.52 -11.04
N ASP A 186 6.27 0.75 -10.04
CA ASP A 186 6.54 1.01 -8.61
C ASP A 186 7.91 1.57 -8.18
N TYR A 187 8.03 2.82 -7.68
CA TYR A 187 9.22 3.18 -6.85
C TYR A 187 9.19 2.55 -5.44
N ASN A 188 8.02 2.10 -4.98
CA ASN A 188 7.75 1.69 -3.59
C ASN A 188 7.86 0.17 -3.32
N GLU A 189 8.40 -0.62 -4.24
CA GLU A 189 8.47 -2.08 -4.10
C GLU A 189 9.88 -2.67 -4.12
N SER A 190 10.01 -3.83 -3.48
CA SER A 190 11.21 -4.66 -3.34
C SER A 190 12.17 -4.58 -4.54
N LYS A 191 13.48 -4.40 -4.27
CA LYS A 191 14.58 -4.41 -5.26
C LYS A 191 14.38 -5.55 -6.27
N ARG A 192 14.07 -5.23 -7.53
CA ARG A 192 13.93 -6.19 -8.62
C ARG A 192 15.23 -6.24 -9.41
N CYS A 193 16.17 -7.01 -8.87
CA CYS A 193 17.51 -7.13 -9.43
C CYS A 193 17.50 -8.02 -10.67
N ILE A 194 17.73 -7.42 -11.84
CA ILE A 194 17.92 -8.11 -13.11
C ILE A 194 19.41 -8.25 -13.39
N VAL A 195 19.85 -9.47 -13.62
CA VAL A 195 21.25 -9.77 -13.97
C VAL A 195 21.50 -9.31 -15.42
N LEU A 196 22.54 -8.50 -15.60
CA LEU A 196 22.93 -7.97 -16.89
C LEU A 196 23.74 -9.00 -17.71
N PRO A 197 23.77 -8.87 -19.04
CA PRO A 197 24.67 -9.66 -19.88
C PRO A 197 26.13 -9.54 -19.46
N ASP A 198 26.95 -10.49 -19.90
CA ASP A 198 28.37 -10.65 -19.57
C ASP A 198 28.60 -11.06 -18.09
N SER A 199 27.54 -11.38 -17.35
CA SER A 199 27.56 -11.87 -15.97
C SER A 199 27.65 -13.39 -15.89
N ARG A 200 28.31 -13.88 -14.84
CA ARG A 200 28.42 -15.30 -14.48
C ARG A 200 27.81 -15.56 -13.11
N ILE A 201 26.87 -16.51 -13.01
CA ILE A 201 26.18 -16.85 -11.75
C ILE A 201 26.27 -18.34 -11.43
N LYS A 202 26.01 -18.70 -10.18
CA LYS A 202 25.86 -20.07 -9.69
C LYS A 202 24.56 -20.19 -8.89
N ASP A 203 23.94 -21.37 -8.98
CA ASP A 203 22.81 -21.69 -8.13
C ASP A 203 23.29 -22.13 -6.76
N PHE A 204 22.69 -21.54 -5.73
CA PHE A 204 22.91 -21.93 -4.34
C PHE A 204 21.68 -22.65 -3.80
N GLU A 205 21.92 -23.62 -2.93
CA GLU A 205 20.92 -24.21 -2.06
C GLU A 205 21.30 -23.90 -0.62
N TYR A 206 20.26 -23.81 0.22
CA TYR A 206 20.44 -23.66 1.64
C TYR A 206 20.53 -25.04 2.28
N ASP A 207 21.72 -25.40 2.78
CA ASP A 207 21.91 -26.59 3.58
C ASP A 207 21.28 -26.35 4.95
N THR A 208 20.15 -27.01 5.22
CA THR A 208 19.41 -26.91 6.47
C THR A 208 20.16 -27.50 7.66
N VAL A 209 21.10 -28.43 7.43
CA VAL A 209 21.91 -29.08 8.46
C VAL A 209 23.04 -28.15 8.89
N ASN A 210 23.78 -27.62 7.92
CA ASN A 210 24.93 -26.75 8.20
C ASN A 210 24.58 -25.26 8.32
N LYS A 211 23.30 -24.90 8.10
CA LYS A 211 22.80 -23.50 8.06
C LYS A 211 23.65 -22.60 7.15
N ARG A 212 24.12 -23.14 6.02
CA ARG A 212 25.01 -22.45 5.08
C ARG A 212 24.49 -22.59 3.66
N GLN A 213 24.68 -21.55 2.85
CA GLN A 213 24.43 -21.65 1.41
C GLN A 213 25.62 -22.34 0.73
N GLN A 214 25.34 -23.38 -0.06
CA GLN A 214 26.33 -24.09 -0.85
C GLN A 214 25.91 -24.13 -2.33
N PRO A 215 26.84 -24.17 -3.28
CA PRO A 215 26.49 -24.30 -4.69
C PRO A 215 25.80 -25.64 -4.95
N LYS A 216 24.65 -25.64 -5.61
CA LYS A 216 23.93 -26.88 -5.99
C LYS A 216 24.82 -27.81 -6.83
N GLN A 217 25.63 -27.22 -7.71
CA GLN A 217 26.64 -27.92 -8.48
C GLN A 217 27.93 -27.08 -8.51
N PRO A 218 28.99 -27.48 -7.78
CA PRO A 218 30.19 -26.67 -7.58
C PRO A 218 30.88 -26.19 -8.87
N ASN A 219 30.80 -26.99 -9.93
CA ASN A 219 31.48 -26.72 -11.21
C ASN A 219 30.57 -26.05 -12.26
N GLN A 220 29.26 -26.01 -12.02
CA GLN A 220 28.32 -25.45 -12.98
C GLN A 220 28.32 -23.93 -12.89
N ILE A 221 28.50 -23.24 -14.01
CA ILE A 221 28.42 -21.76 -14.10
C ILE A 221 27.43 -21.41 -15.19
N TYR A 222 26.47 -20.56 -14.85
CA TYR A 222 25.48 -20.04 -15.78
C TYR A 222 25.90 -18.65 -16.28
N LYS A 223 25.69 -18.37 -17.56
CA LYS A 223 26.13 -17.13 -18.22
C LYS A 223 24.95 -16.38 -18.82
N TYR A 224 24.96 -15.06 -18.68
CA TYR A 224 24.06 -14.18 -19.41
C TYR A 224 24.76 -13.67 -20.66
N GLU A 225 24.24 -13.99 -21.84
CA GLU A 225 24.92 -13.77 -23.11
C GLU A 225 24.11 -12.85 -24.02
N LYS A 226 24.75 -11.80 -24.56
CA LYS A 226 24.12 -10.89 -25.53
C LYS A 226 23.79 -11.67 -26.81
N LEU A 227 22.58 -11.50 -27.33
CA LEU A 227 22.13 -12.09 -28.59
C LEU A 227 21.95 -10.99 -29.65
N GLY A 228 22.20 -11.30 -30.92
CA GLY A 228 22.00 -10.37 -32.04
C GLY A 228 23.03 -10.47 -33.17
N LYS A 229 22.74 -9.82 -34.31
CA LYS A 229 23.68 -9.68 -35.45
C LYS A 229 24.73 -8.59 -35.15
N ALA A 230 25.97 -8.80 -35.60
CA ALA A 230 27.17 -8.04 -35.22
C ALA A 230 27.16 -6.51 -35.49
N ASN A 231 26.18 -5.99 -36.23
CA ASN A 231 26.23 -4.63 -36.78
C ASN A 231 25.81 -3.53 -35.78
N ILE A 232 25.07 -3.87 -34.71
CA ILE A 232 24.71 -2.90 -33.65
C ILE A 232 25.02 -3.52 -32.29
N LYS A 233 25.97 -2.91 -31.57
CA LYS A 233 26.34 -3.35 -30.23
C LYS A 233 25.16 -3.13 -29.28
N PHE A 234 24.83 -4.16 -28.48
CA PHE A 234 23.81 -4.11 -27.41
C PHE A 234 23.84 -2.79 -26.63
N ASP A 235 25.06 -2.38 -26.26
CA ASP A 235 25.35 -1.22 -25.43
C ASP A 235 24.98 0.14 -26.07
N LYS A 236 24.87 0.19 -27.40
CA LYS A 236 24.61 1.39 -28.23
C LYS A 236 23.18 1.49 -28.77
N LYS A 237 22.32 0.52 -28.45
CA LYS A 237 20.91 0.62 -28.86
C LYS A 237 20.25 1.77 -28.11
N LYS A 238 19.44 2.54 -28.83
CA LYS A 238 18.57 3.62 -28.34
C LYS A 238 17.24 3.51 -29.05
N ASP A 239 16.24 4.27 -28.62
CA ASP A 239 14.93 4.32 -29.28
C ASP A 239 14.36 2.91 -29.49
N LEU A 240 14.45 2.09 -28.43
CA LEU A 240 13.96 0.72 -28.48
C LEU A 240 12.46 0.70 -28.74
N ASP A 241 12.00 -0.33 -29.45
CA ASP A 241 10.57 -0.54 -29.65
C ASP A 241 9.85 -0.76 -28.31
N VAL A 242 8.58 -0.40 -28.29
CA VAL A 242 7.74 -0.47 -27.09
C VAL A 242 7.23 -1.89 -26.84
N ILE A 243 6.95 -2.20 -25.58
CA ILE A 243 6.48 -3.52 -25.17
C ILE A 243 5.19 -3.95 -25.88
N SER A 244 4.28 -3.03 -26.22
CA SER A 244 3.09 -3.34 -27.03
C SER A 244 3.42 -3.98 -28.38
N GLN A 245 4.44 -3.48 -29.08
CA GLN A 245 4.90 -4.03 -30.36
C GLN A 245 5.57 -5.40 -30.17
N VAL A 246 6.34 -5.57 -29.09
CA VAL A 246 6.92 -6.87 -28.73
C VAL A 246 5.83 -7.91 -28.49
N PHE A 247 4.78 -7.54 -27.75
CA PHE A 247 3.64 -8.41 -27.47
C PHE A 247 2.89 -8.78 -28.73
N GLU A 248 2.63 -7.83 -29.62
CA GLU A 248 1.99 -8.07 -30.91
C GLU A 248 2.77 -9.09 -31.76
N VAL A 249 4.08 -8.88 -31.92
CA VAL A 249 4.95 -9.78 -32.69
C VAL A 249 5.00 -11.19 -32.11
N LEU A 250 4.97 -11.32 -30.78
CA LEU A 250 5.03 -12.60 -30.09
C LEU A 250 3.65 -13.25 -29.89
N GLY A 251 2.56 -12.55 -30.24
CA GLY A 251 1.19 -13.03 -30.06
C GLY A 251 0.72 -13.04 -28.60
N PHE A 252 1.28 -12.17 -27.77
CA PHE A 252 0.92 -12.02 -26.36
C PHE A 252 -0.18 -10.98 -26.17
N ASP A 253 -1.11 -11.25 -25.24
CA ASP A 253 -2.20 -10.32 -24.95
C ASP A 253 -1.73 -9.19 -24.02
N ILE A 254 -1.65 -7.97 -24.58
CA ILE A 254 -1.22 -6.77 -23.86
C ILE A 254 -2.18 -6.39 -22.73
N GLU A 255 -3.45 -6.79 -22.79
CA GLU A 255 -4.44 -6.46 -21.76
C GLU A 255 -4.13 -7.11 -20.40
N LEU A 256 -3.28 -8.16 -20.38
CA LEU A 256 -2.83 -8.83 -19.15
C LEU A 256 -1.89 -7.98 -18.29
N ILE A 257 -1.25 -6.98 -18.89
CA ILE A 257 -0.26 -6.14 -18.23
C ILE A 257 -0.74 -4.69 -18.02
N LYS A 258 -1.83 -4.29 -18.69
CA LYS A 258 -2.49 -2.99 -18.45
C LYS A 258 -3.13 -2.94 -17.08
N TYR A 259 -3.01 -1.78 -16.43
CA TYR A 259 -3.80 -1.43 -15.26
C TYR A 259 -5.26 -1.34 -15.67
N HIS A 260 -6.08 -2.09 -14.96
CA HIS A 260 -7.53 -1.91 -14.95
C HIS A 260 -7.85 -1.42 -13.55
N GLU A 261 -8.66 -0.36 -13.43
CA GLU A 261 -9.16 0.07 -12.12
C GLU A 261 -9.73 -1.16 -11.41
N GLN A 262 -9.10 -1.53 -10.30
CA GLN A 262 -9.71 -2.51 -9.43
C GLN A 262 -10.89 -1.80 -8.79
N PRO A 263 -12.14 -2.23 -9.02
CA PRO A 263 -13.19 -1.81 -8.13
C PRO A 263 -12.77 -2.21 -6.72
N GLU A 264 -12.97 -1.30 -5.77
CA GLU A 264 -12.67 -1.46 -4.35
C GLU A 264 -12.77 -2.92 -3.92
N GLN A 265 -11.69 -3.46 -3.36
CA GLN A 265 -11.72 -4.75 -2.69
C GLN A 265 -12.71 -4.61 -1.53
N ASP A 266 -13.94 -5.09 -1.73
CA ASP A 266 -14.78 -5.47 -0.60
C ASP A 266 -13.94 -6.43 0.24
N ASP A 267 -13.75 -6.04 1.50
CA ASP A 267 -13.12 -6.85 2.54
C ASP A 267 -13.53 -8.31 2.40
N LYS A 268 -12.61 -9.24 2.67
CA LYS A 268 -12.95 -10.66 2.83
C LYS A 268 -14.10 -10.76 3.82
N ALA A 269 -15.32 -10.90 3.30
CA ALA A 269 -16.52 -10.91 4.10
C ALA A 269 -16.45 -12.07 5.10
N SER A 270 -16.81 -11.76 6.34
CA SER A 270 -17.04 -12.70 7.42
C SER A 270 -17.88 -13.90 6.96
N GLN A 271 -17.58 -15.08 7.50
CA GLN A 271 -18.31 -16.32 7.25
C GLN A 271 -19.77 -16.33 7.75
N ASP A 272 -20.28 -15.23 8.33
CA ASP A 272 -21.70 -15.11 8.72
C ASP A 272 -22.56 -14.71 7.51
N VAL A 273 -23.08 -15.72 6.79
CA VAL A 273 -24.13 -15.52 5.78
C VAL A 273 -25.49 -15.60 6.46
N ASN A 274 -26.03 -14.46 6.90
CA ASN A 274 -27.40 -14.36 7.41
C ASN A 274 -28.41 -14.28 6.24
N MET A 275 -28.47 -15.33 5.42
CA MET A 275 -29.41 -15.44 4.30
C MET A 275 -29.87 -16.89 4.13
N THR A 276 -31.17 -17.09 3.90
CA THR A 276 -31.75 -18.43 3.65
C THR A 276 -31.65 -18.83 2.17
N LYS A 277 -31.73 -20.13 1.87
CA LYS A 277 -31.79 -20.63 0.48
C LYS A 277 -32.96 -20.02 -0.30
N GLN A 278 -34.12 -19.87 0.33
CA GLN A 278 -35.30 -19.22 -0.26
C GLN A 278 -35.01 -17.77 -0.67
N GLN A 279 -34.35 -17.00 0.20
CA GLN A 279 -33.94 -15.64 -0.09
C GLN A 279 -32.94 -15.59 -1.26
N ALA A 280 -31.98 -16.51 -1.30
CA ALA A 280 -31.02 -16.61 -2.41
C ALA A 280 -31.73 -16.94 -3.74
N GLU A 281 -32.70 -17.85 -3.75
CA GLU A 281 -33.46 -18.21 -4.96
C GLU A 281 -34.24 -17.02 -5.53
N ILE A 282 -34.89 -16.25 -4.66
CA ILE A 282 -35.61 -15.02 -5.06
C ILE A 282 -34.61 -14.03 -5.68
N LEU A 283 -33.45 -13.81 -5.07
CA LEU A 283 -32.45 -12.89 -5.60
C LEU A 283 -31.92 -13.34 -6.97
N ILE A 284 -31.61 -14.63 -7.16
CA ILE A 284 -31.13 -15.13 -8.45
C ILE A 284 -32.18 -14.95 -9.55
N ASN A 285 -33.46 -15.18 -9.25
CA ASN A 285 -34.54 -14.97 -10.21
C ASN A 285 -34.73 -13.48 -10.56
N GLY A 286 -34.34 -12.56 -9.66
CA GLY A 286 -34.41 -11.11 -9.88
C GLY A 286 -33.36 -10.54 -10.84
N LEU A 287 -32.34 -11.32 -11.24
CA LEU A 287 -31.22 -10.86 -12.09
C LEU A 287 -31.55 -10.72 -13.58
N ASN A 288 -32.79 -10.99 -14.00
CA ASN A 288 -33.18 -11.02 -15.42
C ASN A 288 -32.98 -9.68 -16.18
N LYS A 289 -32.99 -8.54 -15.48
CA LYS A 289 -32.76 -7.19 -16.05
C LYS A 289 -31.30 -6.72 -15.99
N LEU A 290 -30.39 -7.54 -15.47
CA LEU A 290 -28.99 -7.16 -15.24
C LEU A 290 -28.14 -7.24 -16.51
N ILE A 291 -27.30 -6.23 -16.76
CA ILE A 291 -26.27 -6.26 -17.80
C ILE A 291 -24.95 -6.76 -17.21
N ILE A 292 -24.35 -7.75 -17.86
CA ILE A 292 -23.16 -8.45 -17.39
C ILE A 292 -22.02 -8.33 -18.41
N HIS A 293 -20.92 -7.73 -17.97
CA HIS A 293 -19.69 -7.53 -18.74
C HIS A 293 -18.60 -8.54 -18.36
N ASN A 294 -17.59 -8.67 -19.22
CA ASN A 294 -16.45 -9.54 -18.92
C ASN A 294 -15.54 -8.92 -17.83
N TYR A 295 -15.13 -7.66 -18.02
CA TYR A 295 -14.09 -7.02 -17.18
C TYR A 295 -14.50 -5.70 -16.54
N ALA A 296 -15.26 -4.85 -17.22
CA ALA A 296 -15.63 -3.52 -16.71
C ALA A 296 -17.13 -3.27 -16.86
N ALA A 297 -17.76 -2.80 -15.78
CA ALA A 297 -19.14 -2.31 -15.77
C ALA A 297 -19.13 -0.79 -15.97
N LYS A 298 -20.06 -0.25 -16.76
CA LYS A 298 -20.10 1.19 -17.07
C LYS A 298 -20.95 2.00 -16.11
N SER A 299 -21.70 1.34 -15.22
CA SER A 299 -22.50 1.97 -14.18
C SER A 299 -22.76 1.00 -13.03
N GLU A 300 -23.29 1.52 -11.92
CA GLU A 300 -23.68 0.72 -10.75
C GLU A 300 -24.85 -0.24 -11.01
N LYS A 301 -25.56 -0.08 -12.13
CA LYS A 301 -26.66 -0.97 -12.58
C LYS A 301 -26.15 -2.13 -13.45
N GLU A 302 -24.84 -2.21 -13.66
CA GLU A 302 -24.19 -3.25 -14.44
C GLU A 302 -23.17 -3.98 -13.55
N THR A 303 -22.81 -5.21 -13.92
CA THR A 303 -21.80 -5.97 -13.18
C THR A 303 -20.82 -6.66 -14.12
N THR A 304 -19.78 -7.26 -13.55
CA THR A 304 -18.83 -8.10 -14.27
C THR A 304 -19.02 -9.57 -13.89
N LEU A 305 -18.62 -10.49 -14.77
CA LEU A 305 -18.58 -11.93 -14.45
C LEU A 305 -17.80 -12.19 -13.16
N PHE A 306 -16.71 -11.46 -12.95
CA PHE A 306 -15.87 -11.60 -11.78
C PHE A 306 -16.61 -11.33 -10.47
N LYS A 307 -17.28 -10.18 -10.34
CA LYS A 307 -18.01 -9.82 -9.12
C LYS A 307 -19.20 -10.74 -8.91
N LEU A 308 -19.98 -10.98 -9.97
CA LEU A 308 -21.18 -11.81 -9.90
C LEU A 308 -20.84 -13.25 -9.48
N PHE A 309 -19.83 -13.87 -10.10
CA PHE A 309 -19.46 -15.25 -9.81
C PHE A 309 -18.86 -15.41 -8.41
N SER A 310 -18.08 -14.44 -7.96
CA SER A 310 -17.54 -14.43 -6.60
C SER A 310 -18.68 -14.40 -5.56
N SER A 311 -19.74 -13.61 -5.80
CA SER A 311 -20.91 -13.57 -4.90
C SER A 311 -21.76 -14.85 -4.96
N VAL A 312 -21.93 -15.43 -6.15
CA VAL A 312 -22.62 -16.73 -6.33
C VAL A 312 -21.86 -17.83 -5.58
N ASN A 313 -20.54 -17.86 -5.65
CA ASN A 313 -19.73 -18.82 -4.91
C ASN A 313 -19.81 -18.60 -3.40
N GLY A 314 -20.05 -17.37 -2.94
CA GLY A 314 -20.36 -17.07 -1.54
C GLY A 314 -21.63 -17.73 -1.03
N MET A 315 -22.60 -18.01 -1.90
CA MET A 315 -23.85 -18.68 -1.53
C MET A 315 -23.65 -20.13 -1.11
N LYS A 316 -22.47 -20.73 -1.36
CA LYS A 316 -22.10 -22.06 -0.84
C LYS A 316 -22.11 -22.13 0.69
N ALA A 317 -22.00 -20.99 1.38
CA ALA A 317 -22.06 -20.93 2.84
C ALA A 317 -23.49 -20.84 3.40
N ILE A 318 -24.53 -20.81 2.56
CA ILE A 318 -25.93 -20.82 2.97
C ILE A 318 -26.35 -22.24 3.35
N ALA A 319 -27.09 -22.39 4.45
CA ALA A 319 -27.67 -23.67 4.83
C ALA A 319 -28.57 -24.23 3.71
N ASP A 320 -28.49 -25.54 3.47
CA ASP A 320 -29.25 -26.29 2.45
C ASP A 320 -28.90 -26.00 0.98
N VAL A 321 -27.81 -25.26 0.71
CA VAL A 321 -27.25 -25.08 -0.63
C VAL A 321 -26.16 -26.12 -0.90
N ASP A 322 -26.30 -26.85 -2.01
CA ASP A 322 -25.31 -27.82 -2.47
C ASP A 322 -24.67 -27.40 -3.80
N GLN A 323 -23.66 -28.16 -4.23
CA GLN A 323 -22.93 -27.88 -5.47
C GLN A 323 -23.82 -28.04 -6.73
N GLN A 324 -24.88 -28.87 -6.66
CA GLN A 324 -25.82 -29.03 -7.76
C GLN A 324 -26.64 -27.74 -7.95
N TRP A 325 -27.15 -27.17 -6.86
CA TRP A 325 -27.89 -25.91 -6.88
C TRP A 325 -27.02 -24.76 -7.40
N ILE A 326 -25.75 -24.68 -7.01
CA ILE A 326 -24.83 -23.67 -7.54
C ILE A 326 -24.65 -23.79 -9.06
N ASN A 327 -24.56 -25.03 -9.58
CA ASN A 327 -24.48 -25.25 -11.02
C ASN A 327 -25.78 -24.82 -11.74
N GLU A 328 -26.95 -25.06 -11.13
CA GLU A 328 -28.23 -24.59 -11.65
C GLU A 328 -28.30 -23.05 -11.66
N VAL A 329 -27.75 -22.38 -10.65
CA VAL A 329 -27.63 -20.91 -10.63
C VAL A 329 -26.76 -20.41 -11.78
N TYR A 330 -25.60 -21.02 -12.03
CA TYR A 330 -24.77 -20.66 -13.18
C TYR A 330 -25.50 -20.86 -14.52
N ASN A 331 -26.27 -21.95 -14.65
CA ASN A 331 -27.09 -22.19 -15.83
C ASN A 331 -28.18 -21.12 -15.99
N LYS A 332 -28.82 -20.66 -14.91
CA LYS A 332 -29.77 -19.54 -14.98
C LYS A 332 -29.09 -18.25 -15.43
N ILE A 333 -27.92 -17.95 -14.87
CA ILE A 333 -27.16 -16.73 -15.21
C ILE A 333 -26.73 -16.76 -16.68
N SER A 334 -26.32 -17.91 -17.24
CA SER A 334 -25.91 -18.00 -18.65
C SER A 334 -27.03 -17.67 -19.63
N GLN A 335 -28.30 -17.81 -19.21
CA GLN A 335 -29.48 -17.49 -20.02
C GLN A 335 -29.95 -16.03 -19.90
N ILE A 336 -29.33 -15.21 -19.03
CA ILE A 336 -29.71 -13.80 -18.90
C ILE A 336 -29.42 -13.08 -20.23
N GLN A 337 -30.41 -12.34 -20.74
CA GLN A 337 -30.28 -11.63 -22.04
C GLN A 337 -29.20 -10.55 -21.99
N GLY A 338 -29.03 -9.88 -20.84
CA GLY A 338 -28.05 -8.83 -20.61
C GLY A 338 -26.57 -9.26 -20.57
N LEU A 339 -26.23 -10.53 -20.82
CA LEU A 339 -24.83 -10.93 -21.03
C LEU A 339 -24.31 -10.35 -22.35
N THR A 340 -23.29 -9.52 -22.25
CA THR A 340 -22.55 -9.03 -23.43
C THR A 340 -21.88 -10.15 -24.20
N ILE A 341 -21.62 -9.95 -25.50
CA ILE A 341 -20.98 -10.94 -26.38
C ILE A 341 -19.67 -11.45 -25.77
N LYS A 342 -18.81 -10.53 -25.29
CA LYS A 342 -17.54 -10.88 -24.65
C LYS A 342 -17.72 -11.66 -23.35
N ALA A 343 -18.73 -11.35 -22.55
CA ALA A 343 -19.03 -12.11 -21.33
C ALA A 343 -19.52 -13.53 -21.67
N ARG A 344 -20.36 -13.70 -22.69
CA ARG A 344 -20.79 -15.04 -23.14
C ARG A 344 -19.61 -15.90 -23.56
N SER A 345 -18.70 -15.36 -24.38
CA SER A 345 -17.52 -16.10 -24.85
C SER A 345 -16.53 -16.47 -23.73
N ASN A 346 -16.56 -15.77 -22.60
CA ASN A 346 -15.65 -16.00 -21.46
C ASN A 346 -16.33 -16.63 -20.24
N PHE A 347 -17.61 -16.98 -20.34
CA PHE A 347 -18.44 -17.40 -19.20
C PHE A 347 -17.87 -18.64 -18.50
N ASP A 348 -17.69 -19.73 -19.24
CA ASP A 348 -17.21 -21.00 -18.67
C ASP A 348 -15.76 -20.91 -18.16
N ARG A 349 -14.89 -20.24 -18.92
CA ARG A 349 -13.49 -20.02 -18.51
C ARG A 349 -13.42 -19.24 -17.19
N THR A 350 -14.24 -18.21 -17.05
CA THR A 350 -14.28 -17.38 -15.84
C THR A 350 -14.89 -18.14 -14.66
N ARG A 351 -15.92 -18.95 -14.88
CA ARG A 351 -16.52 -19.82 -13.87
C ARG A 351 -15.51 -20.79 -13.29
N ILE A 352 -14.72 -21.46 -14.15
CA ILE A 352 -13.67 -22.41 -13.73
C ILE A 352 -12.57 -21.68 -12.95
N LYS A 353 -12.09 -20.53 -13.46
CA LYS A 353 -11.03 -19.74 -12.82
C LYS A 353 -11.41 -19.25 -11.42
N LEU A 354 -12.70 -18.98 -11.19
CA LEU A 354 -13.19 -18.40 -9.94
C LEU A 354 -13.81 -19.44 -8.99
N ALA A 355 -13.77 -20.74 -9.29
CA ALA A 355 -14.48 -21.77 -8.55
C ALA A 355 -14.20 -21.78 -7.03
N GLU A 356 -12.97 -21.42 -6.63
CA GLU A 356 -12.50 -21.34 -5.23
C GLU A 356 -12.62 -19.94 -4.62
N ARG A 357 -13.00 -18.93 -5.43
CA ARG A 357 -13.10 -17.54 -4.98
C ARG A 357 -14.54 -17.22 -4.62
N SER A 358 -14.74 -16.68 -3.42
CA SER A 358 -16.04 -16.25 -2.90
C SER A 358 -15.98 -14.86 -2.27
N CYS A 359 -17.10 -14.14 -2.29
CA CYS A 359 -17.34 -12.92 -1.51
C CYS A 359 -18.78 -12.91 -0.99
N THR A 360 -19.21 -11.84 -0.31
CA THR A 360 -20.54 -11.78 0.30
C THR A 360 -21.67 -11.97 -0.71
N PRO A 361 -22.66 -12.85 -0.42
CA PRO A 361 -23.86 -12.98 -1.24
C PRO A 361 -24.74 -11.71 -1.31
N HIS A 362 -24.60 -10.78 -0.35
CA HIS A 362 -25.40 -9.54 -0.30
C HIS A 362 -25.11 -8.57 -1.46
N TYR A 363 -24.03 -8.77 -2.22
CA TYR A 363 -23.82 -8.04 -3.46
C TYR A 363 -24.93 -8.31 -4.49
N ILE A 364 -25.45 -9.54 -4.56
CA ILE A 364 -26.55 -9.91 -5.46
C ILE A 364 -27.84 -9.19 -5.02
N GLU A 365 -28.05 -9.04 -3.71
CA GLU A 365 -29.15 -8.23 -3.15
C GLU A 365 -29.09 -6.78 -3.65
N LYS A 366 -27.91 -6.14 -3.56
CA LYS A 366 -27.68 -4.78 -4.05
C LYS A 366 -28.00 -4.67 -5.55
N LEU A 367 -27.54 -5.63 -6.36
CA LEU A 367 -27.78 -5.64 -7.80
C LEU A 367 -29.27 -5.73 -8.16
N VAL A 368 -30.00 -6.64 -7.52
CA VAL A 368 -31.44 -6.81 -7.77
C VAL A 368 -32.22 -5.56 -7.35
N ARG A 369 -31.87 -4.95 -6.21
CA ARG A 369 -32.46 -3.68 -5.77
C ARG A 369 -32.27 -2.54 -6.78
N LEU A 370 -31.08 -2.45 -7.40
CA LEU A 370 -30.74 -1.37 -8.34
C LEU A 370 -31.27 -1.60 -9.77
N THR A 371 -31.41 -2.86 -10.18
CA THR A 371 -31.76 -3.22 -11.57
C THR A 371 -33.20 -3.70 -11.73
N ASN A 372 -33.83 -4.15 -10.65
CA ASN A 372 -35.18 -4.70 -10.65
C ASN A 372 -35.91 -4.38 -9.34
N GLU A 373 -36.02 -3.08 -9.04
CA GLU A 373 -36.56 -2.53 -7.79
C GLU A 373 -37.99 -3.01 -7.48
N GLU A 374 -38.88 -3.05 -8.48
CA GLU A 374 -40.25 -3.52 -8.32
C GLU A 374 -40.31 -4.98 -7.83
N TYR A 375 -39.51 -5.86 -8.46
CA TYR A 375 -39.39 -7.26 -8.07
C TYR A 375 -38.74 -7.42 -6.69
N TYR A 376 -37.73 -6.60 -6.38
CA TYR A 376 -37.08 -6.60 -5.07
C TYR A 376 -38.09 -6.27 -3.95
N ASN A 377 -38.91 -5.25 -4.15
CA ASN A 377 -39.91 -4.82 -3.18
C ASN A 377 -41.07 -5.81 -3.03
N SER A 378 -41.50 -6.46 -4.12
CA SER A 378 -42.64 -7.40 -4.09
C SER A 378 -42.28 -8.80 -3.60
N GLU A 379 -41.11 -9.33 -3.99
CA GLU A 379 -40.75 -10.73 -3.73
C GLU A 379 -39.72 -10.90 -2.60
N TYR A 380 -38.71 -10.04 -2.54
CA TYR A 380 -37.59 -10.22 -1.60
C TYR A 380 -37.84 -9.55 -0.26
N LEU A 381 -38.24 -8.27 -0.24
CA LEU A 381 -38.47 -7.50 0.98
C LEU A 381 -39.45 -8.17 1.99
N PRO A 382 -40.56 -8.80 1.58
CA PRO A 382 -41.47 -9.48 2.50
C PRO A 382 -40.85 -10.69 3.23
N THR A 383 -39.78 -11.28 2.69
CA THR A 383 -39.07 -12.38 3.35
C THR A 383 -38.20 -11.92 4.52
N LYS A 384 -37.87 -10.63 4.61
CA LYS A 384 -37.13 -10.03 5.74
C LYS A 384 -38.04 -9.68 6.92
N VAL A 385 -39.34 -9.49 6.68
CA VAL A 385 -40.32 -9.08 7.71
C VAL A 385 -40.92 -10.29 8.47
N LYS A 386 -40.92 -11.49 7.86
CA LYS A 386 -41.51 -12.70 8.45
C LYS A 386 -40.68 -13.36 9.56
N SER A 387 -39.50 -12.84 9.92
CA SER A 387 -38.63 -13.44 10.95
C SER A 387 -38.78 -12.86 12.36
N GLU A 388 -39.72 -11.94 12.61
CA GLU A 388 -39.95 -11.35 13.94
C GLU A 388 -41.20 -11.87 14.69
N ASP A 389 -42.12 -12.59 14.05
CA ASP A 389 -43.44 -12.93 14.63
C ASP A 389 -43.54 -14.33 15.27
N THR A 390 -42.52 -14.77 16.03
CA THR A 390 -42.67 -16.03 16.81
C THR A 390 -42.03 -16.00 18.19
N LYS A 391 -42.09 -14.86 18.88
CA LYS A 391 -41.96 -14.79 20.35
C LYS A 391 -42.82 -13.68 20.95
N SER A 392 -44.11 -13.72 20.71
CA SER A 392 -45.08 -12.99 21.54
C SER A 392 -46.32 -13.84 21.78
N GLN A 393 -46.24 -14.73 22.77
CA GLN A 393 -47.27 -14.94 23.79
C GLN A 393 -46.85 -16.08 24.74
N SER A 394 -47.05 -15.83 26.04
CA SER A 394 -46.78 -16.69 27.20
C SER A 394 -45.35 -16.67 27.78
N SER A 395 -45.02 -15.60 28.50
CA SER A 395 -44.81 -15.69 29.96
C SER A 395 -44.38 -14.34 30.51
N SER A 396 -45.23 -13.77 31.36
CA SER A 396 -44.90 -12.67 32.25
C SER A 396 -43.69 -13.08 33.10
N LYS A 397 -42.56 -12.35 33.00
CA LYS A 397 -41.60 -12.13 34.09
C LYS A 397 -40.49 -11.13 33.69
N SER A 398 -40.49 -10.02 34.43
CA SER A 398 -39.43 -9.04 34.71
C SER A 398 -38.79 -8.29 33.55
N ASN A 399 -39.07 -6.98 33.52
CA ASN A 399 -38.09 -5.95 33.16
C ASN A 399 -36.73 -6.32 33.78
N ASN A 400 -35.66 -6.43 32.98
CA ASN A 400 -34.30 -6.46 33.50
C ASN A 400 -33.74 -5.03 33.39
N ASP A 401 -33.63 -4.36 34.53
CA ASP A 401 -33.03 -3.03 34.72
C ASP A 401 -31.47 -3.02 34.64
N ASP A 402 -30.82 -4.04 34.06
CA ASP A 402 -29.37 -4.28 34.26
C ASP A 402 -28.43 -3.82 33.12
N ASP A 403 -28.89 -3.06 32.11
CA ASP A 403 -28.08 -2.78 30.89
C ASP A 403 -27.81 -1.31 30.54
N VAL A 404 -28.23 -0.35 31.37
CA VAL A 404 -27.96 1.07 31.14
C VAL A 404 -26.56 1.42 31.68
N ILE A 405 -25.67 1.93 30.81
CA ILE A 405 -24.36 2.47 31.22
C ILE A 405 -24.59 3.87 31.78
N ASP A 406 -24.07 4.14 32.97
CA ASP A 406 -24.20 5.44 33.62
C ASP A 406 -23.11 6.41 33.13
N LEU A 407 -23.44 7.20 32.11
CA LEU A 407 -22.51 8.16 31.51
C LEU A 407 -21.95 9.17 32.53
N ALA A 408 -22.65 9.43 33.64
CA ALA A 408 -22.19 10.38 34.65
C ALA A 408 -21.03 9.86 35.50
N LYS A 409 -20.81 8.54 35.55
CA LYS A 409 -19.67 7.92 36.27
C LYS A 409 -18.39 7.85 35.43
N ILE A 410 -18.49 8.08 34.12
CA ILE A 410 -17.35 7.96 33.22
C ILE A 410 -16.49 9.21 33.32
N THR A 411 -15.23 9.02 33.67
CA THR A 411 -14.21 10.07 33.69
C THR A 411 -13.47 10.08 32.36
N VAL A 412 -13.66 11.13 31.56
CA VAL A 412 -12.96 11.31 30.28
C VAL A 412 -11.57 11.89 30.54
N ASN A 413 -10.54 11.08 30.31
CA ASN A 413 -9.15 11.42 30.56
C ASN A 413 -8.47 11.92 29.28
N ASN A 414 -7.50 12.84 29.41
CA ASN A 414 -6.59 13.17 28.31
C ASN A 414 -5.72 11.96 27.95
N ILE A 415 -5.34 11.84 26.68
CA ILE A 415 -4.31 10.89 26.27
C ILE A 415 -2.96 11.54 26.54
N ASP A 416 -2.24 11.01 27.52
CA ASP A 416 -0.87 11.38 27.83
C ASP A 416 0.09 10.41 27.13
N LEU A 417 1.20 10.92 26.58
CA LEU A 417 2.26 10.09 25.96
C LEU A 417 3.45 9.88 26.90
N THR A 418 3.48 10.55 28.04
CA THR A 418 4.54 10.44 29.05
C THR A 418 4.25 9.35 30.08
N ASP A 419 2.98 8.99 30.27
CA ASP A 419 2.58 7.87 31.11
C ASP A 419 2.72 6.53 30.39
N GLN A 420 2.98 5.47 31.14
CA GLN A 420 3.21 4.12 30.61
C GLN A 420 1.93 3.31 30.38
N PHE A 421 0.75 3.92 30.59
CA PHE A 421 -0.52 3.22 30.51
C PHE A 421 -0.90 2.86 29.07
N GLU A 422 -1.23 1.59 28.82
CA GLU A 422 -1.55 1.05 27.50
C GLU A 422 -2.70 0.03 27.51
N LEU A 423 -3.08 -0.47 26.32
CA LEU A 423 -4.19 -1.43 26.19
C LEU A 423 -3.93 -2.74 26.97
N ALA A 424 -2.67 -3.16 27.08
CA ALA A 424 -2.30 -4.36 27.84
C ALA A 424 -2.60 -4.20 29.35
N ASP A 425 -2.48 -2.99 29.89
CA ASP A 425 -2.84 -2.71 31.30
C ASP A 425 -4.34 -2.86 31.52
N ILE A 426 -5.17 -2.38 30.60
CA ILE A 426 -6.63 -2.56 30.65
C ILE A 426 -6.96 -4.06 30.65
N GLN A 427 -6.32 -4.83 29.76
CA GLN A 427 -6.50 -6.28 29.69
C GLN A 427 -6.05 -6.99 30.98
N ALA A 428 -4.94 -6.56 31.58
CA ALA A 428 -4.43 -7.10 32.83
C ALA A 428 -5.38 -6.79 34.01
N LYS A 429 -5.87 -5.55 34.10
CA LYS A 429 -6.83 -5.12 35.11
C LYS A 429 -8.17 -5.87 35.00
N ILE A 430 -8.66 -6.12 33.79
CA ILE A 430 -9.85 -6.95 33.55
C ILE A 430 -9.57 -8.39 34.02
N SER A 431 -8.42 -8.96 33.65
CA SER A 431 -8.08 -10.35 33.98
C SER A 431 -7.92 -10.58 35.50
N LYS A 432 -7.57 -9.53 36.25
CA LYS A 432 -7.42 -9.53 37.70
C LYS A 432 -8.67 -9.04 38.45
N ASP A 433 -9.74 -8.70 37.74
CA ASP A 433 -10.98 -8.17 38.31
C ASP A 433 -10.75 -6.90 39.16
N GLU A 434 -9.86 -6.01 38.72
CA GLU A 434 -9.46 -4.78 39.44
C GLU A 434 -10.42 -3.59 39.22
N TYR A 435 -11.39 -3.74 38.32
CA TYR A 435 -12.39 -2.71 38.05
C TYR A 435 -13.59 -2.90 38.98
N GLU A 436 -14.28 -1.81 39.36
CA GLU A 436 -15.52 -1.90 40.17
C GLU A 436 -16.78 -1.85 39.29
N CYS A 437 -16.70 -1.19 38.13
CA CYS A 437 -17.77 -1.14 37.14
C CYS A 437 -17.25 -1.03 35.69
N VAL A 438 -18.19 -1.14 34.73
CA VAL A 438 -17.88 -1.03 33.29
C VAL A 438 -17.47 0.39 32.92
N GLU A 439 -17.99 1.39 33.64
CA GLU A 439 -17.68 2.80 33.48
C GLU A 439 -16.21 3.10 33.80
N ASP A 440 -15.57 2.35 34.71
CA ASP A 440 -14.14 2.46 35.00
C ASP A 440 -13.28 1.98 33.83
N ILE A 441 -13.71 0.88 33.18
CA ILE A 441 -13.06 0.37 31.97
C ILE A 441 -13.14 1.41 30.85
N ILE A 442 -14.31 2.01 30.65
CA ILE A 442 -14.50 3.06 29.64
C ILE A 442 -13.63 4.28 29.97
N SER A 443 -13.55 4.67 31.24
CA SER A 443 -12.71 5.78 31.70
C SER A 443 -11.22 5.53 31.39
N ASP A 444 -10.72 4.32 31.63
CA ASP A 444 -9.35 3.93 31.26
C ASP A 444 -9.15 3.84 29.74
N MET A 445 -10.16 3.36 29.00
CA MET A 445 -10.12 3.37 27.53
C MET A 445 -9.96 4.79 26.97
N THR A 446 -10.51 5.81 27.62
CA THR A 446 -10.30 7.21 27.19
C THR A 446 -8.84 7.68 27.35
N LYS A 447 -7.98 6.99 28.10
CA LYS A 447 -6.55 7.32 28.15
C LYS A 447 -5.79 6.91 26.90
N ILE A 448 -6.38 6.07 26.04
CA ILE A 448 -5.66 5.46 24.91
C ILE A 448 -6.38 5.58 23.57
N LEU A 449 -7.66 5.98 23.54
CA LEU A 449 -8.50 5.90 22.35
C LEU A 449 -9.33 7.15 22.08
N ARG A 450 -9.31 7.66 20.85
CA ARG A 450 -10.32 8.59 20.29
C ARG A 450 -10.72 8.16 18.88
N TYR A 451 -11.78 8.72 18.32
CA TYR A 451 -12.09 8.57 16.90
C TYR A 451 -12.69 9.83 16.30
N ILE A 452 -12.55 9.97 14.99
CA ILE A 452 -13.05 11.09 14.20
C ILE A 452 -13.85 10.60 12.99
N HIS A 453 -14.88 11.34 12.63
CA HIS A 453 -15.60 11.20 11.36
C HIS A 453 -14.98 12.17 10.34
N SER A 454 -14.05 11.68 9.52
CA SER A 454 -13.62 12.34 8.29
C SER A 454 -14.35 11.68 7.10
N ASP A 455 -13.66 11.42 5.98
CA ASP A 455 -14.19 10.64 4.84
C ASP A 455 -14.46 9.17 5.23
N THR A 456 -13.71 8.65 6.21
CA THR A 456 -13.92 7.33 6.81
C THR A 456 -13.75 7.41 8.33
N VAL A 457 -14.36 6.46 9.07
CA VAL A 457 -14.21 6.39 10.53
C VAL A 457 -12.79 5.94 10.86
N THR A 458 -12.01 6.85 11.45
CA THR A 458 -10.61 6.59 11.82
C THR A 458 -10.42 6.78 13.32
N PHE A 459 -9.66 5.88 13.93
CA PHE A 459 -9.39 5.89 15.36
C PHE A 459 -7.95 6.34 15.62
N LEU A 460 -7.79 7.16 16.66
CA LEU A 460 -6.50 7.56 17.21
C LEU A 460 -6.19 6.67 18.42
N PHE A 461 -5.08 5.95 18.34
CA PHE A 461 -4.60 5.08 19.41
C PHE A 461 -3.30 5.60 20.00
N LYS A 462 -3.17 5.51 21.34
CA LYS A 462 -1.88 5.52 22.01
C LYS A 462 -1.24 4.14 21.89
N GLN A 463 0.01 4.08 21.42
CA GLN A 463 0.75 2.83 21.28
C GLN A 463 2.24 3.05 21.56
N TYR A 464 2.90 2.09 22.22
CA TYR A 464 4.35 2.10 22.39
C TYR A 464 5.05 1.75 21.06
N ASP A 465 6.00 2.58 20.66
CA ASP A 465 6.86 2.34 19.51
C ASP A 465 8.20 1.78 19.97
N ASN A 466 8.52 0.54 19.57
CA ASN A 466 9.76 -0.15 19.97
C ASN A 466 11.02 0.45 19.35
N LEU A 467 10.90 1.12 18.19
CA LEU A 467 12.02 1.75 17.51
C LEU A 467 12.37 3.08 18.17
N GLU A 468 11.35 3.90 18.41
CA GLU A 468 11.48 5.23 19.03
C GLU A 468 11.57 5.16 20.57
N LYS A 469 11.29 3.99 21.16
CA LYS A 469 11.27 3.74 22.61
C LYS A 469 10.41 4.74 23.38
N LYS A 470 9.24 5.10 22.83
CA LYS A 470 8.30 6.07 23.41
C LYS A 470 6.88 5.77 22.96
N TYR A 471 5.88 6.32 23.67
CA TYR A 471 4.50 6.28 23.22
C TYR A 471 4.26 7.31 22.12
N ILE A 472 3.49 6.90 21.11
CA ILE A 472 3.11 7.72 19.97
C ILE A 472 1.62 7.59 19.70
N PHE A 473 1.09 8.56 18.95
CA PHE A 473 -0.22 8.48 18.34
C PHE A 473 -0.17 7.68 17.04
N VAL A 474 -1.09 6.71 16.89
CA VAL A 474 -1.23 5.88 15.69
C VAL A 474 -2.65 5.94 15.19
N TRP A 475 -2.83 6.31 13.93
CA TRP A 475 -4.12 6.26 13.25
C TRP A 475 -4.41 4.82 12.79
N LYS A 476 -5.59 4.29 13.11
CA LYS A 476 -6.05 2.96 12.73
C LYS A 476 -7.44 3.00 12.10
N SER A 477 -7.68 2.14 11.12
CA SER A 477 -9.00 1.95 10.52
C SER A 477 -9.97 1.30 11.52
N LYS A 478 -11.27 1.48 11.29
CA LYS A 478 -12.32 0.81 12.07
C LYS A 478 -12.14 -0.71 12.15
N SER A 479 -11.81 -1.38 11.04
CA SER A 479 -11.63 -2.84 10.99
C SER A 479 -10.50 -3.30 11.89
N CYS A 480 -9.34 -2.65 11.81
CA CYS A 480 -8.17 -2.97 12.64
C CYS A 480 -8.49 -2.86 14.14
N VAL A 481 -9.20 -1.79 14.53
CA VAL A 481 -9.58 -1.55 15.93
C VAL A 481 -10.62 -2.54 16.41
N GLN A 482 -11.61 -2.83 15.57
CA GLN A 482 -12.65 -3.81 15.85
C GLN A 482 -12.05 -5.19 16.08
N ASP A 483 -11.09 -5.61 15.27
CA ASP A 483 -10.41 -6.91 15.43
C ASP A 483 -9.67 -7.00 16.76
N ILE A 484 -8.93 -5.95 17.13
CA ILE A 484 -8.20 -5.90 18.41
C ILE A 484 -9.16 -5.94 19.61
N LEU A 485 -10.16 -5.06 19.62
CA LEU A 485 -11.03 -4.86 20.78
C LEU A 485 -12.09 -5.95 20.95
N ASN A 486 -12.42 -6.70 19.89
CA ASN A 486 -13.30 -7.87 20.01
C ASN A 486 -12.64 -9.06 20.72
N MET A 487 -11.31 -9.14 20.72
CA MET A 487 -10.58 -10.21 21.38
C MET A 487 -10.55 -10.07 22.91
N ILE A 488 -10.85 -8.89 23.44
CA ILE A 488 -10.76 -8.59 24.87
C ILE A 488 -12.18 -8.56 25.46
N PRO A 489 -12.60 -9.60 26.20
CA PRO A 489 -13.87 -9.59 26.88
C PRO A 489 -13.82 -8.62 28.07
N ALA A 490 -14.82 -7.77 28.20
CA ALA A 490 -15.05 -6.90 29.34
C ALA A 490 -16.03 -7.61 30.28
N HIS A 491 -15.53 -8.63 30.98
CA HIS A 491 -16.31 -9.37 31.96
C HIS A 491 -16.65 -8.46 33.14
N PHE A 492 -17.95 -8.34 33.41
CA PHE A 492 -18.47 -7.71 34.61
C PHE A 492 -19.74 -8.45 34.99
N ASN A 493 -20.09 -8.48 36.28
CA ASN A 493 -21.26 -9.12 36.93
C ASN A 493 -22.63 -8.87 36.24
N ARG A 494 -22.76 -9.23 34.97
CA ARG A 494 -23.91 -9.11 34.08
C ARG A 494 -24.11 -10.47 33.41
N LYS A 495 -25.36 -10.81 33.11
CA LYS A 495 -25.75 -12.13 32.55
C LYS A 495 -25.10 -12.46 31.19
N LYS A 496 -24.51 -11.47 30.49
CA LYS A 496 -23.75 -11.64 29.24
C LYS A 496 -22.50 -10.76 29.28
N SER A 497 -21.34 -11.35 28.99
CA SER A 497 -20.09 -10.60 28.80
C SER A 497 -20.17 -9.75 27.54
N LYS A 498 -19.77 -8.48 27.64
CA LYS A 498 -19.51 -7.63 26.47
C LYS A 498 -18.03 -7.70 26.10
N THR A 499 -17.65 -7.28 24.90
CA THR A 499 -16.24 -7.03 24.52
C THR A 499 -15.91 -5.54 24.67
N LEU A 500 -14.62 -5.17 24.70
CA LEU A 500 -14.23 -3.76 24.69
C LEU A 500 -14.80 -3.02 23.47
N TRP A 501 -14.86 -3.67 22.31
CA TRP A 501 -15.46 -3.09 21.10
C TRP A 501 -16.94 -2.72 21.31
N GLN A 502 -17.71 -3.60 21.95
CA GLN A 502 -19.12 -3.35 22.24
C GLN A 502 -19.31 -2.20 23.24
N LEU A 503 -18.39 -2.03 24.20
CA LEU A 503 -18.40 -0.89 25.12
C LEU A 503 -18.10 0.43 24.39
N VAL A 504 -17.10 0.43 23.50
CA VAL A 504 -16.76 1.59 22.67
C VAL A 504 -17.94 2.01 21.79
N LEU A 505 -18.67 1.05 21.21
CA LEU A 505 -19.88 1.34 20.43
C LEU A 505 -21.03 1.88 21.29
N ALA A 506 -21.23 1.32 22.49
CA ALA A 506 -22.28 1.75 23.41
C ALA A 506 -22.04 3.17 23.96
N CYS A 507 -20.78 3.59 24.02
CA CYS A 507 -20.35 4.90 24.54
C CYS A 507 -19.61 5.73 23.49
N ASN A 508 -19.99 5.61 22.22
CA ASN A 508 -19.25 6.22 21.11
C ASN A 508 -19.09 7.75 21.25
N GLN A 509 -20.10 8.43 21.80
CA GLN A 509 -20.09 9.86 22.05
C GLN A 509 -18.94 10.32 22.98
N ILE A 510 -18.40 9.43 23.80
CA ILE A 510 -17.29 9.72 24.73
C ILE A 510 -15.94 9.75 24.01
N PHE A 511 -15.81 8.95 22.96
CA PHE A 511 -14.56 8.78 22.22
C PHE A 511 -14.48 9.70 20.99
N LEU A 512 -15.59 10.31 20.60
CA LEU A 512 -15.70 11.17 19.42
C LEU A 512 -14.97 12.51 19.63
N ILE A 513 -14.12 12.86 18.68
CA ILE A 513 -13.55 14.21 18.51
C ILE A 513 -14.02 14.77 17.16
N LYS A 514 -14.29 16.08 17.06
CA LYS A 514 -14.75 16.69 15.79
C LYS A 514 -13.60 17.21 14.94
N LYS A 515 -12.48 17.57 15.56
CA LYS A 515 -11.31 18.12 14.88
C LYS A 515 -10.01 17.67 15.54
N VAL A 516 -8.95 17.61 14.76
CA VAL A 516 -7.57 17.42 15.24
C VAL A 516 -6.77 18.65 14.83
N GLU A 517 -6.04 19.22 15.77
CA GLU A 517 -5.09 20.31 15.53
C GLU A 517 -3.71 19.92 16.07
N PHE A 518 -2.65 20.51 15.52
CA PHE A 518 -1.32 20.23 16.04
C PHE A 518 -1.20 20.70 17.49
N LYS A 519 -1.57 21.95 17.79
CA LYS A 519 -1.71 22.47 19.16
C LYS A 519 -2.94 23.34 19.22
N SER A 520 -3.81 23.08 20.19
CA SER A 520 -5.00 23.90 20.45
C SER A 520 -4.80 24.78 21.69
N ASP A 521 -5.38 25.98 21.67
CA ASP A 521 -5.33 26.94 22.78
C ASP A 521 -6.14 26.49 24.01
N ASP A 522 -6.96 25.46 23.86
CA ASP A 522 -7.88 24.94 24.89
C ASP A 522 -7.25 23.91 25.84
N SER A 523 -5.92 23.77 25.86
CA SER A 523 -5.14 22.79 26.67
C SER A 523 -5.40 22.79 28.19
N GLY A 524 -6.21 23.71 28.72
CA GLY A 524 -6.64 23.79 30.12
C GLY A 524 -8.14 23.54 30.37
N LYS A 525 -8.96 23.22 29.36
CA LYS A 525 -10.39 22.91 29.54
C LYS A 525 -10.62 21.41 29.59
N VAL A 526 -11.59 20.99 30.41
CA VAL A 526 -12.03 19.58 30.49
C VAL A 526 -12.56 19.15 29.12
N LEU A 527 -12.02 18.04 28.58
CA LEU A 527 -12.34 17.48 27.26
C LEU A 527 -13.83 17.30 26.97
N SER A 528 -14.68 17.21 28.00
CA SER A 528 -16.14 17.14 27.84
C SER A 528 -16.73 18.41 27.19
N GLN A 529 -15.94 19.46 26.96
CA GLN A 529 -16.36 20.71 26.33
C GLN A 529 -15.58 21.11 25.08
N THR A 530 -14.54 20.36 24.67
CA THR A 530 -13.68 20.74 23.54
C THR A 530 -13.79 19.71 22.43
N ASP A 531 -14.33 20.15 21.30
CA ASP A 531 -14.49 19.35 20.08
C ASP A 531 -13.16 19.08 19.33
N VAL A 532 -12.03 19.58 19.85
CA VAL A 532 -10.72 19.60 19.18
C VAL A 532 -9.67 18.82 19.99
N PHE A 533 -8.99 17.87 19.36
CA PHE A 533 -7.87 17.13 19.93
C PHE A 533 -6.52 17.77 19.57
N SER A 534 -5.65 17.99 20.55
CA SER A 534 -4.28 18.50 20.37
C SER A 534 -3.27 17.36 20.21
N MET A 535 -2.53 17.32 19.10
CA MET A 535 -1.45 16.35 18.89
C MET A 535 -0.19 16.70 19.68
N PHE A 536 0.02 17.98 19.99
CA PHE A 536 1.14 18.51 20.74
C PHE A 536 0.91 18.32 22.23
N GLN A 537 1.80 17.54 22.84
CA GLN A 537 1.85 17.17 24.26
C GLN A 537 2.91 17.96 25.04
N GLY A 538 3.40 19.08 24.48
CA GLY A 538 4.49 19.85 25.06
C GLY A 538 5.88 19.41 24.58
N TRP A 539 6.89 20.22 24.92
CA TRP A 539 8.28 19.93 24.61
C TRP A 539 8.87 18.94 25.62
N LYS A 540 9.83 18.13 25.17
CA LYS A 540 10.59 17.22 26.06
C LYS A 540 11.26 17.95 27.23
N TYR A 541 11.75 19.16 26.97
CA TYR A 541 12.47 19.98 27.94
C TYR A 541 11.59 21.13 28.43
N HIS A 542 11.64 21.39 29.74
CA HIS A 542 10.92 22.48 30.38
C HIS A 542 11.74 23.77 30.32
N GLN A 543 11.05 24.91 30.39
CA GLN A 543 11.71 26.20 30.53
C GLN A 543 12.48 26.25 31.86
N LEU A 544 13.75 26.62 31.80
CA LEU A 544 14.59 26.81 32.98
C LEU A 544 14.39 28.21 33.56
N GLU A 545 14.39 28.32 34.89
CA GLU A 545 14.32 29.61 35.59
C GLU A 545 15.60 30.45 35.42
N GLN A 546 16.75 29.77 35.25
CA GLN A 546 18.06 30.41 35.11
C GLN A 546 18.77 29.92 33.85
N ILE A 547 19.42 30.85 33.15
CA ILE A 547 20.15 30.59 31.91
C ILE A 547 21.64 30.52 32.21
N ASN A 548 22.27 29.38 31.93
CA ASN A 548 23.73 29.24 32.02
C ASN A 548 24.37 29.56 30.66
N MET A 549 24.85 30.80 30.51
CA MET A 549 25.49 31.26 29.28
C MET A 549 26.82 30.54 29.00
N GLU A 550 27.53 30.01 29.98
CA GLU A 550 28.79 29.28 29.75
C GLU A 550 28.56 27.99 28.93
N LEU A 551 27.38 27.37 29.09
CA LEU A 551 27.00 26.18 28.32
C LEU A 551 26.39 26.53 26.95
N ILE A 552 25.68 27.66 26.85
CA ILE A 552 24.94 28.05 25.65
C ILE A 552 25.82 28.81 24.66
N GLN A 553 26.75 29.62 25.16
CA GLN A 553 27.60 30.50 24.35
C GLN A 553 28.40 29.75 23.26
N PRO A 554 29.00 28.57 23.52
CA PRO A 554 29.70 27.83 22.47
C PRO A 554 28.80 27.45 21.29
N TYR A 555 27.52 27.15 21.54
CA TYR A 555 26.56 26.85 20.49
C TYR A 555 26.14 28.10 19.71
N LEU A 556 25.92 29.23 20.40
CA LEU A 556 25.65 30.51 19.75
C LEU A 556 26.82 30.98 18.90
N ASP A 557 28.05 30.81 19.40
CA ASP A 557 29.28 31.11 18.67
C ASP A 557 29.41 30.23 17.43
N HIS A 558 29.06 28.95 17.51
CA HIS A 558 29.00 28.05 16.35
C HIS A 558 28.02 28.54 15.29
N ILE A 559 26.80 28.95 15.67
CA ILE A 559 25.81 29.49 14.74
C ILE A 559 26.34 30.78 14.08
N LYS A 560 26.94 31.68 14.87
CA LYS A 560 27.43 32.97 14.38
C LYS A 560 28.63 32.81 13.46
N GLN A 561 29.66 32.09 13.91
CA GLN A 561 30.95 32.01 13.23
C GLN A 561 30.94 31.00 12.10
N VAL A 562 30.31 29.83 12.29
CA VAL A 562 30.37 28.71 11.35
C VAL A 562 29.17 28.68 10.42
N ILE A 563 27.94 28.76 10.95
CA ILE A 563 26.73 28.65 10.12
C ILE A 563 26.45 29.95 9.37
N SER A 564 26.62 31.09 10.03
CA SER A 564 26.31 32.42 9.47
C SER A 564 27.53 33.14 8.89
N SER A 565 28.73 32.56 9.00
CA SER A 565 29.99 33.17 8.53
C SER A 565 30.22 34.60 9.06
N ASN A 566 29.87 34.85 10.34
CA ASN A 566 29.85 36.15 11.00
C ASN A 566 28.89 37.20 10.43
N ASP A 567 28.01 36.84 9.51
CA ASP A 567 26.90 37.69 9.08
C ASP A 567 25.87 37.79 10.22
N THR A 568 25.76 38.99 10.79
CA THR A 568 24.88 39.24 11.94
C THR A 568 23.40 39.17 11.56
N THR A 569 23.05 39.53 10.32
CA THR A 569 21.65 39.49 9.82
C THR A 569 21.19 38.04 9.69
N VAL A 570 22.03 37.18 9.11
CA VAL A 570 21.75 35.74 8.96
C VAL A 570 21.70 35.07 10.33
N TYR A 571 22.64 35.38 11.23
CA TYR A 571 22.67 34.86 12.59
C TYR A 571 21.38 35.17 13.35
N GLU A 572 20.95 36.44 13.35
CA GLU A 572 19.70 36.83 14.01
C GLU A 572 18.47 36.17 13.39
N TYR A 573 18.44 36.03 12.06
CA TYR A 573 17.36 35.37 11.37
C TYR A 573 17.23 33.90 11.80
N ILE A 574 18.35 33.16 11.89
CA ILE A 574 18.36 31.76 12.33
C ILE A 574 17.80 31.64 13.75
N LEU A 575 18.22 32.50 14.67
CA LEU A 575 17.73 32.48 16.05
C LEU A 575 16.24 32.79 16.14
N LYS A 576 15.77 33.83 15.43
CA LYS A 576 14.34 34.20 15.39
C LYS A 576 13.49 33.11 14.75
N TRP A 577 13.99 32.49 13.69
CA TRP A 577 13.32 31.39 13.00
C TRP A 577 13.13 30.18 13.93
N PHE A 578 14.16 29.80 14.69
CA PHE A 578 14.03 28.69 15.64
C PHE A 578 13.20 29.08 16.89
N ALA A 579 13.31 30.31 17.38
CA ALA A 579 12.48 30.82 18.46
C ALA A 579 10.98 30.75 18.11
N MET A 580 10.62 31.08 16.86
CA MET A 580 9.24 30.96 16.37
C MET A 580 8.73 29.52 16.45
N ILE A 581 9.55 28.52 16.09
CA ILE A 581 9.16 27.10 16.19
C ILE A 581 8.86 26.70 17.64
N ILE A 582 9.71 27.14 18.58
CA ILE A 582 9.56 26.80 20.01
C ILE A 582 8.36 27.50 20.65
N GLN A 583 8.16 28.78 20.33
CA GLN A 583 7.12 29.63 20.94
C GLN A 583 5.74 29.41 20.30
N HIS A 584 5.72 29.15 18.99
CA HIS A 584 4.53 28.97 18.16
C HIS A 584 4.55 27.65 17.39
N PRO A 585 4.60 26.49 18.07
CA PRO A 585 4.60 25.18 17.41
C PRO A 585 3.38 24.96 16.50
N GLU A 586 2.26 25.65 16.75
CA GLU A 586 1.08 25.63 15.89
C GLU A 586 1.29 26.30 14.52
N GLN A 587 2.33 27.12 14.36
CA GLN A 587 2.57 27.90 13.14
C GLN A 587 3.68 27.30 12.29
N GLN A 588 3.35 26.95 11.05
CA GLN A 588 4.35 26.57 10.05
C GLN A 588 5.17 27.80 9.64
N THR A 589 6.50 27.71 9.73
CA THR A 589 7.40 28.80 9.31
C THR A 589 7.34 29.09 7.81
N ARG A 590 6.89 28.11 6.99
CA ARG A 590 6.85 28.15 5.52
C ARG A 590 8.19 28.47 4.86
N VAL A 591 9.29 28.28 5.59
CA VAL A 591 10.66 28.52 5.13
C VAL A 591 11.49 27.28 5.44
N SER A 592 12.24 26.81 4.45
CA SER A 592 13.22 25.73 4.61
C SER A 592 14.63 26.30 4.49
N MET A 593 15.48 25.99 5.47
CA MET A 593 16.86 26.43 5.52
C MET A 593 17.79 25.39 4.88
N ILE A 594 18.59 25.79 3.90
CA ILE A 594 19.51 24.90 3.18
C ILE A 594 20.95 25.23 3.58
N LEU A 595 21.62 24.31 4.27
CA LEU A 595 23.02 24.44 4.67
C LEU A 595 23.94 23.72 3.68
N ARG A 596 24.81 24.47 3.00
CA ARG A 596 25.82 23.93 2.08
C ARG A 596 27.23 24.19 2.60
N GLY A 597 28.10 23.18 2.51
CA GLY A 597 29.50 23.29 2.94
C GLY A 597 30.20 21.93 2.91
N GLY A 598 31.52 21.92 3.08
CA GLY A 598 32.33 20.70 3.13
C GLY A 598 31.91 19.72 4.23
N GLN A 599 32.35 18.46 4.11
CA GLN A 599 32.19 17.48 5.18
C GLN A 599 33.01 17.93 6.40
N GLY A 600 32.48 17.73 7.61
CA GLY A 600 33.15 18.13 8.86
C GLY A 600 33.01 19.61 9.22
N CYS A 601 32.36 20.46 8.41
CA CYS A 601 32.17 21.88 8.72
C CYS A 601 31.09 22.17 9.80
N GLY A 602 30.67 21.18 10.59
CA GLY A 602 29.75 21.38 11.72
C GLY A 602 28.26 21.60 11.37
N LYS A 603 27.82 21.26 10.15
CA LYS A 603 26.39 21.31 9.75
C LYS A 603 25.50 20.46 10.66
N ASN A 604 25.90 19.21 10.92
CA ASN A 604 25.13 18.30 11.76
C ASN A 604 25.12 18.74 13.23
N THR A 605 26.24 19.28 13.74
CA THR A 605 26.31 19.84 15.09
C THR A 605 25.25 20.91 15.34
N PHE A 606 24.96 21.73 14.32
CA PHE A 606 23.85 22.68 14.38
C PHE A 606 22.49 21.97 14.42
N THR A 607 22.20 21.10 13.45
CA THR A 607 20.87 20.48 13.30
C THR A 607 20.53 19.46 14.39
N ASP A 608 21.51 18.71 14.90
CA ASP A 608 21.31 17.66 15.90
C ASP A 608 20.85 18.24 17.24
N VAL A 609 21.40 19.39 17.64
CA VAL A 609 20.99 20.11 18.85
C VAL A 609 19.55 20.62 18.71
N LEU A 610 19.21 21.23 17.58
CA LEU A 610 17.84 21.71 17.31
C LEU A 610 16.85 20.55 17.28
N SER A 611 17.19 19.45 16.59
CA SER A 611 16.36 18.25 16.52
C SER A 611 16.14 17.65 17.92
N GLU A 612 17.14 17.65 18.78
CA GLU A 612 16.98 17.18 20.15
C GLU A 612 16.11 18.11 21.00
N LEU A 613 16.21 19.43 20.86
CA LEU A 613 15.35 20.38 21.58
C LEU A 613 13.87 20.17 21.29
N VAL A 614 13.54 19.87 20.02
CA VAL A 614 12.17 19.55 19.57
C VAL A 614 11.95 18.04 19.42
N SER A 615 12.70 17.23 20.18
CA SER A 615 12.59 15.77 20.15
C SER A 615 11.17 15.32 20.47
N GLY A 616 10.68 14.36 19.69
CA GLY A 616 9.26 13.98 19.69
C GLY A 616 8.46 14.60 18.55
N TYR A 617 8.91 15.73 17.99
CA TYR A 617 8.32 16.40 16.82
C TYR A 617 9.33 16.65 15.69
N SER A 618 10.57 16.17 15.82
CA SER A 618 11.57 16.25 14.76
C SER A 618 12.01 14.86 14.28
N LEU A 619 12.64 14.83 13.10
CA LEU A 619 13.28 13.66 12.55
C LEU A 619 14.78 13.91 12.47
N ARG A 620 15.57 13.06 13.11
CA ARG A 620 17.03 13.15 13.06
C ARG A 620 17.52 12.63 11.71
N ASN A 621 18.29 13.46 11.01
CA ASN A 621 19.14 13.09 9.86
C ASN A 621 18.49 12.11 8.87
N ILE A 622 17.56 12.64 8.08
CA ILE A 622 16.98 11.90 6.96
C ILE A 622 18.02 11.83 5.83
N THR A 623 18.57 10.63 5.61
CA THR A 623 19.58 10.38 4.56
C THR A 623 18.98 10.13 3.18
N SER A 624 17.66 9.87 3.13
CA SER A 624 16.94 9.61 1.89
C SER A 624 15.79 10.58 1.71
N LEU A 625 15.84 11.40 0.65
CA LEU A 625 14.77 12.34 0.30
C LEU A 625 13.43 11.63 0.14
N THR A 626 13.45 10.35 -0.28
CA THR A 626 12.25 9.50 -0.43
C THR A 626 11.49 9.28 0.87
N SER A 627 12.12 9.37 2.05
CA SER A 627 11.42 9.29 3.32
C SER A 627 10.53 10.51 3.58
N VAL A 628 10.84 11.67 2.97
CA VAL A 628 10.04 12.91 3.07
C VAL A 628 9.06 13.02 1.91
N THR A 629 9.49 12.70 0.69
CA THR A 629 8.71 12.91 -0.53
C THR A 629 7.93 11.68 -1.01
N GLY A 630 8.02 10.55 -0.29
CA GLY A 630 7.34 9.31 -0.65
C GLY A 630 5.83 9.37 -0.42
N GLN A 631 5.12 8.46 -1.08
CA GLN A 631 3.66 8.32 -0.98
C GLN A 631 3.20 7.92 0.44
N PHE A 632 4.05 7.21 1.19
CA PHE A 632 3.90 6.96 2.62
C PHE A 632 4.78 7.92 3.41
N ASN A 633 4.30 9.15 3.59
CA ASN A 633 4.96 10.18 4.38
C ASN A 633 4.47 10.19 5.85
N SER A 634 4.02 9.04 6.38
CA SER A 634 3.57 8.92 7.77
C SER A 634 4.65 9.35 8.77
N ILE A 635 5.92 9.29 8.37
CA ILE A 635 7.05 9.81 9.15
C ILE A 635 6.98 11.33 9.37
N LEU A 636 6.32 12.08 8.48
CA LEU A 636 6.03 13.51 8.61
C LEU A 636 4.76 13.80 9.41
N SER A 637 3.98 12.77 9.76
CA SER A 637 2.76 12.96 10.54
C SER A 637 3.12 13.48 11.94
N ASN A 638 2.49 14.58 12.35
CA ASN A 638 2.66 15.20 13.67
C ASN A 638 4.10 15.69 13.93
N ARG A 639 4.68 16.39 12.94
CA ARG A 639 6.04 16.94 12.95
C ARG A 639 6.05 18.41 12.56
#